data_AF-A0A9P5AL40-F1
#
_entry.id   AF-A0A9P5AL40-F1
#
_cell.length_a   1.000
_cell.length_b   1.000
_cell.length_c   1.000
_cell.angle_alpha   90.00
_cell.angle_beta   90.00
_cell.angle_gamma   90.00
#
_symmetry.space_group_name_H-M   'P 1'
#
loop_
_entity.id
_entity.type
_entity.pdbx_description
1 polymer ?
#
loop_
_entity_poly.entity_id
_entity_poly.type
_entity_poly.pdbx_seq_one_letter_code
_entity_poly.pdbx_strand_id
1 'polypeptide(L)'
;MDVQAPSKYVTLVSGDGFEFVVLRDAALVSPIIKGMLDVRSQFSEAKEARCVFKEMSAMVLDKVVEYFHYWYRYRNSEDVPDMEIPVELCLELLAAADFLGLDQYAAQPYIATNKCFNTNIIQDEYGHEIIRKDRQMASNTFEMQGVRVAVEGCGHGTLDAIYASVEESCKQRGWDGVDILIIGGDFQSVRNAADLSIMSCPVKYRRLGDFPKYYSGEQTAPYLTIFIAGNHEASSHLWELYYGGWVAPNIYFLGAANILRFGPLRIAGLSGIWKGFDYRKPHHERLPFSGDDVKSWYHIREFDVRKMLQVRTQVDVGLSHDWPRAVEWHGDHADLFRKKPFFKQESLDGTLGNVAAEYVMDRLRPPYWFSAHMHVKFAALKLYKDAGPEVEESEEDPIPKPAAPATEANPDEINLDVDDDNDNDERSTPPEAKSREAETKPAPEESNEVSDELRAQLPASFARPQPKKTPGQPVPAEITNKEVRFLALDKCEGHRQYLQLCEIQPFNPETSSEYPPARESPRWHLKYDPEWLAITRVFHDSLVVGDRNVQTPPDLGEEHYLPLIEKEREWVEENVVKAGKLDVPYNFEITAPPHVPGAPEIVNEQPDEYTNPQTAAFCELMGLTNIWDASEAERRQRKAQGPPKTDQRFTGGGRGSSRVRGRGRGKGRGMGQGRGRGGRW
;
A
#
# COMPACT_ATOMS: atom_id res chain seq x y z
N MET A 1 -9.79 -47.12 -24.40
CA MET A 1 -9.97 -45.79 -23.77
C MET A 1 -8.62 -45.44 -23.20
N ASP A 2 -7.93 -44.47 -23.80
CA ASP A 2 -6.66 -43.97 -23.25
C ASP A 2 -6.96 -43.31 -21.90
N VAL A 3 -6.47 -43.92 -20.83
CA VAL A 3 -6.56 -43.34 -19.49
C VAL A 3 -5.47 -42.29 -19.42
N GLN A 4 -5.86 -41.03 -19.60
CA GLN A 4 -4.97 -39.87 -19.43
C GLN A 4 -4.35 -39.94 -18.02
N ALA A 5 -3.03 -39.80 -17.94
CA ALA A 5 -2.34 -39.88 -16.66
C ALA A 5 -2.90 -38.81 -15.70
N PRO A 6 -3.20 -39.15 -14.43
CA PRO A 6 -3.79 -38.21 -13.48
C PRO A 6 -2.83 -37.04 -13.24
N SER A 7 -3.38 -35.82 -13.18
CA SER A 7 -2.60 -34.61 -12.87
C SER A 7 -1.80 -34.78 -11.58
N LYS A 8 -0.54 -34.35 -11.60
CA LYS A 8 0.37 -34.34 -10.44
C LYS A 8 -0.14 -33.45 -9.30
N TYR A 9 -0.91 -32.42 -9.64
CA TYR A 9 -1.47 -31.44 -8.70
C TYR A 9 -2.99 -31.42 -8.78
N VAL A 10 -3.63 -31.02 -7.68
CA VAL A 10 -5.07 -30.88 -7.54
C VAL A 10 -5.38 -29.50 -6.96
N THR A 11 -6.43 -28.86 -7.45
CA THR A 11 -6.86 -27.54 -6.96
C THR A 11 -8.02 -27.72 -6.00
N LEU A 12 -7.86 -27.28 -4.76
CA LEU A 12 -8.91 -27.22 -3.76
C LEU A 12 -9.45 -25.78 -3.71
N VAL A 13 -10.77 -25.62 -3.73
CA VAL A 13 -11.42 -24.31 -3.78
C VAL A 13 -12.30 -24.16 -2.55
N SER A 14 -12.12 -23.08 -1.80
CA SER A 14 -12.95 -22.79 -0.62
C SER A 14 -14.30 -22.18 -1.02
N GLY A 15 -15.23 -22.10 -0.06
CA GLY A 15 -16.57 -21.55 -0.23
C GLY A 15 -16.60 -20.05 -0.54
N ASP A 16 -15.56 -19.34 -0.11
CA ASP A 16 -15.28 -17.93 -0.43
C ASP A 16 -14.41 -17.75 -1.71
N GLY A 17 -14.16 -18.83 -2.45
CA GLY A 17 -13.59 -18.79 -3.81
C GLY A 17 -12.06 -18.74 -3.91
N PHE A 18 -11.34 -18.94 -2.80
CA PHE A 18 -9.88 -19.04 -2.82
C PHE A 18 -9.43 -20.41 -3.32
N GLU A 19 -8.34 -20.45 -4.07
CA GLU A 19 -7.81 -21.66 -4.68
C GLU A 19 -6.46 -22.06 -4.09
N PHE A 20 -6.33 -23.34 -3.76
CA PHE A 20 -5.14 -23.95 -3.17
C PHE A 20 -4.68 -25.09 -4.06
N VAL A 21 -3.49 -24.97 -4.67
CA VAL A 21 -2.92 -26.03 -5.50
C VAL A 21 -2.06 -26.94 -4.63
N VAL A 22 -2.45 -28.20 -4.53
CA VAL A 22 -1.83 -29.19 -3.64
C VAL A 22 -1.27 -30.35 -4.45
N LEU A 23 -0.16 -30.94 -4.00
CA LEU A 23 0.34 -32.19 -4.57
C LEU A 23 -0.73 -33.28 -4.42
N ARG A 24 -1.09 -33.96 -5.53
CA ARG A 24 -2.13 -35.00 -5.52
C ARG A 24 -1.87 -36.02 -4.42
N ASP A 25 -0.64 -36.55 -4.31
CA ASP A 25 -0.27 -37.55 -3.30
C ASP A 25 -0.41 -37.06 -1.85
N ALA A 26 -0.29 -35.75 -1.60
CA ALA A 26 -0.51 -35.18 -0.28
C ALA A 26 -2.01 -35.06 0.03
N ALA A 27 -2.80 -34.60 -0.93
CA ALA A 27 -4.25 -34.45 -0.79
C ALA A 27 -4.99 -35.81 -0.67
N LEU A 28 -4.42 -36.88 -1.24
CA LEU A 28 -4.97 -38.24 -1.16
C LEU A 28 -4.95 -38.86 0.25
N VAL A 29 -4.36 -38.18 1.24
CA VAL A 29 -4.52 -38.55 2.66
C VAL A 29 -5.98 -38.48 3.09
N SER A 30 -6.76 -37.55 2.53
CA SER A 30 -8.21 -37.49 2.72
C SER A 30 -8.89 -38.60 1.89
N PRO A 31 -9.60 -39.55 2.53
CA PRO A 31 -10.39 -40.55 1.81
C PRO A 31 -11.47 -39.93 0.92
N ILE A 32 -12.00 -38.77 1.32
CA ILE A 32 -13.03 -38.04 0.59
C ILE A 32 -12.47 -37.42 -0.68
N ILE A 33 -11.34 -36.70 -0.59
CA ILE A 33 -10.66 -36.14 -1.77
C ILE A 33 -10.21 -37.28 -2.70
N LYS A 34 -9.72 -38.38 -2.14
CA LYS A 34 -9.38 -39.58 -2.90
C LYS A 34 -10.57 -40.16 -3.67
N GLY A 35 -11.77 -40.13 -3.09
CA GLY A 35 -13.01 -40.51 -3.76
C GLY A 35 -13.44 -39.52 -4.85
N MET A 36 -13.35 -38.21 -4.57
CA MET A 36 -13.66 -37.13 -5.53
C MET A 36 -12.76 -37.20 -6.77
N LEU A 37 -11.50 -37.59 -6.59
CA LEU A 37 -10.48 -37.66 -7.64
C LEU A 37 -10.30 -39.05 -8.26
N ASP A 38 -11.19 -40.01 -7.97
CA ASP A 38 -11.12 -41.35 -8.57
C ASP A 38 -11.36 -41.24 -10.08
N VAL A 39 -10.34 -41.60 -10.85
CA VAL A 39 -10.36 -41.60 -12.33
C VAL A 39 -11.39 -42.57 -12.93
N ARG A 40 -11.93 -43.50 -12.12
CA ARG A 40 -13.04 -44.37 -12.51
C ARG A 40 -14.42 -43.71 -12.31
N SER A 41 -14.47 -42.60 -11.58
CA SER A 41 -15.67 -41.81 -11.39
C SER A 41 -15.97 -40.91 -12.60
N GLN A 42 -17.25 -40.58 -12.81
CA GLN A 42 -17.70 -39.62 -13.82
C GLN A 42 -17.82 -38.18 -13.27
N PHE A 43 -17.44 -37.94 -12.02
CA PHE A 43 -17.47 -36.62 -11.39
C PHE A 43 -16.56 -35.61 -12.13
N SER A 44 -16.99 -34.35 -12.16
CA SER A 44 -16.24 -33.21 -12.72
C SER A 44 -14.84 -33.09 -12.11
N GLU A 45 -14.76 -33.36 -10.81
CA GLU A 45 -13.59 -33.21 -9.96
C GLU A 45 -12.45 -34.14 -10.40
N ALA A 46 -12.79 -35.36 -10.83
CA ALA A 46 -11.82 -36.33 -11.33
C ALA A 46 -11.25 -35.94 -12.71
N LYS A 47 -12.03 -35.22 -13.52
CA LYS A 47 -11.62 -34.75 -14.87
C LYS A 47 -10.82 -33.46 -14.81
N GLU A 48 -11.23 -32.53 -13.95
CA GLU A 48 -10.64 -31.20 -13.82
C GLU A 48 -9.49 -31.15 -12.78
N ALA A 49 -9.30 -32.24 -12.01
CA ALA A 49 -8.42 -32.27 -10.85
C ALA A 49 -8.72 -31.12 -9.85
N ARG A 50 -9.99 -30.75 -9.73
CA ARG A 50 -10.46 -29.59 -8.99
C ARG A 50 -11.57 -30.00 -8.02
N CYS A 51 -11.43 -29.71 -6.74
CA CYS A 51 -12.40 -30.04 -5.70
C CYS A 51 -12.91 -28.74 -5.06
N VAL A 52 -14.23 -28.53 -5.03
CA VAL A 52 -14.85 -27.30 -4.48
C VAL A 52 -15.56 -27.60 -3.16
N PHE A 53 -15.15 -26.93 -2.09
CA PHE A 53 -15.66 -27.07 -0.73
C PHE A 53 -16.48 -25.84 -0.34
N LYS A 54 -17.76 -25.84 -0.71
CA LYS A 54 -18.67 -24.69 -0.52
C LYS A 54 -18.86 -24.26 0.94
N GLU A 55 -18.67 -25.17 1.88
CA GLU A 55 -18.90 -24.96 3.32
C GLU A 55 -17.60 -24.70 4.10
N MET A 56 -16.44 -24.68 3.44
CA MET A 56 -15.14 -24.41 4.09
C MET A 56 -14.66 -23.02 3.73
N SER A 57 -14.36 -22.17 4.71
CA SER A 57 -13.71 -20.88 4.48
C SER A 57 -12.28 -21.07 3.98
N ALA A 58 -11.70 -20.04 3.34
CA ALA A 58 -10.30 -20.07 2.93
C ALA A 58 -9.36 -20.36 4.10
N MET A 59 -9.64 -19.80 5.29
CA MET A 59 -8.81 -20.01 6.48
C MET A 59 -8.80 -21.46 6.96
N VAL A 60 -9.96 -22.13 6.91
CA VAL A 60 -10.09 -23.55 7.29
C VAL A 60 -9.42 -24.43 6.23
N LEU A 61 -9.67 -24.15 4.95
CA LEU A 61 -9.09 -24.92 3.86
C LEU A 61 -7.56 -24.76 3.78
N ASP A 62 -7.03 -23.58 4.06
CA ASP A 62 -5.58 -23.31 4.16
C ASP A 62 -4.92 -24.17 5.25
N LYS A 63 -5.53 -24.25 6.44
CA LYS A 63 -5.05 -25.11 7.53
C LYS A 63 -5.18 -26.60 7.22
N VAL A 64 -6.19 -27.02 6.48
CA VAL A 64 -6.31 -28.40 5.95
C VAL A 64 -5.19 -28.69 4.94
N VAL A 65 -4.88 -27.75 4.06
CA VAL A 65 -3.79 -27.86 3.09
C VAL A 65 -2.45 -27.95 3.81
N GLU A 66 -2.23 -27.12 4.83
CA GLU A 66 -1.06 -27.19 5.72
C GLU A 66 -0.94 -28.59 6.36
N TYR A 67 -2.05 -29.16 6.83
CA TYR A 67 -2.08 -30.53 7.35
C TYR A 67 -1.68 -31.58 6.29
N PHE A 68 -2.12 -31.44 5.03
CA PHE A 68 -1.70 -32.35 3.95
C PHE A 68 -0.19 -32.30 3.70
N HIS A 69 0.40 -31.10 3.72
CA HIS A 69 1.84 -30.94 3.59
C HIS A 69 2.59 -31.47 4.80
N TYR A 70 2.10 -31.19 6.00
CA TYR A 70 2.62 -31.71 7.25
C TYR A 70 2.63 -33.25 7.26
N TRP A 71 1.49 -33.88 6.96
CA TRP A 71 1.39 -35.34 6.86
C TRP A 71 2.35 -35.89 5.80
N TYR A 72 2.36 -35.30 4.60
CA TYR A 72 3.22 -35.77 3.51
C TYR A 72 4.72 -35.68 3.85
N ARG A 73 5.13 -34.63 4.57
CA ARG A 73 6.51 -34.43 5.03
C ARG A 73 6.90 -35.42 6.10
N TYR A 74 6.02 -35.68 7.07
CA TYR A 74 6.34 -36.46 8.26
C TYR A 74 5.84 -37.92 8.24
N ARG A 75 5.17 -38.37 7.17
CA ARG A 75 4.63 -39.75 7.04
C ARG A 75 5.61 -40.90 7.28
N ASN A 76 6.92 -40.65 7.22
CA ASN A 76 7.99 -41.63 7.46
C ASN A 76 8.93 -41.21 8.63
N SER A 77 8.54 -40.22 9.43
CA SER A 77 9.36 -39.70 10.54
C SER A 77 8.84 -40.23 11.88
N GLU A 78 9.75 -40.57 12.79
CA GLU A 78 9.40 -41.00 14.16
C GLU A 78 9.28 -39.81 15.13
N ASP A 79 10.10 -38.77 14.93
CA ASP A 79 10.05 -37.51 15.68
C ASP A 79 9.30 -36.45 14.87
N VAL A 80 8.00 -36.31 15.15
CA VAL A 80 7.12 -35.36 14.46
C VAL A 80 6.83 -34.17 15.38
N PRO A 81 7.16 -32.92 14.97
CA PRO A 81 6.86 -31.73 15.76
C PRO A 81 5.35 -31.43 15.75
N ASP A 82 4.80 -30.95 16.86
CA ASP A 82 3.37 -30.61 16.92
C ASP A 82 3.01 -29.51 15.91
N MET A 83 1.90 -29.71 15.18
CA MET A 83 1.34 -28.71 14.28
C MET A 83 0.63 -27.62 15.09
N GLU A 84 0.94 -26.35 14.81
CA GLU A 84 0.29 -25.22 15.47
C GLU A 84 -1.14 -25.02 14.93
N ILE A 85 -2.12 -25.29 15.80
CA ILE A 85 -3.53 -25.08 15.52
C ILE A 85 -4.01 -23.85 16.31
N PRO A 86 -4.42 -22.75 15.64
CA PRO A 86 -5.03 -21.61 16.30
C PRO A 86 -6.30 -22.03 17.06
N VAL A 87 -6.42 -21.61 18.32
CA VAL A 87 -7.55 -21.99 19.19
C VAL A 87 -8.90 -21.54 18.64
N GLU A 88 -8.91 -20.47 17.85
CA GLU A 88 -10.10 -19.92 17.20
C GLU A 88 -10.63 -20.81 16.07
N LEU A 89 -9.76 -21.60 15.43
CA LEU A 89 -10.11 -22.46 14.31
C LEU A 89 -10.42 -23.90 14.73
N CYS A 90 -10.23 -24.26 16.00
CA CYS A 90 -10.33 -25.64 16.48
C CYS A 90 -11.68 -26.32 16.15
N LEU A 91 -12.80 -25.62 16.32
CA LEU A 91 -14.13 -26.20 16.06
C LEU A 91 -14.38 -26.41 14.56
N GLU A 92 -14.03 -25.43 13.74
CA GLU A 92 -14.19 -25.51 12.28
C GLU A 92 -13.23 -26.52 11.65
N LEU A 93 -12.00 -26.58 12.15
CA LEU A 93 -11.01 -27.59 11.74
C LEU A 93 -11.41 -28.99 12.17
N LEU A 94 -12.04 -29.16 13.32
CA LEU A 94 -12.59 -30.45 13.73
C LEU A 94 -13.71 -30.90 12.78
N ALA A 95 -14.62 -29.98 12.43
CA ALA A 95 -15.69 -30.26 11.47
C ALA A 95 -15.13 -30.57 10.07
N ALA A 96 -14.11 -29.83 9.62
CA ALA A 96 -13.43 -30.09 8.35
C ALA A 96 -12.66 -31.42 8.36
N ALA A 97 -12.00 -31.77 9.46
CA ALA A 97 -11.29 -33.04 9.62
C ALA A 97 -12.25 -34.23 9.56
N ASP A 98 -13.39 -34.16 10.26
CA ASP A 98 -14.46 -35.17 10.19
C ASP A 98 -15.03 -35.28 8.76
N PHE A 99 -15.38 -34.14 8.15
CA PHE A 99 -15.89 -34.11 6.78
C PHE A 99 -14.91 -34.71 5.78
N LEU A 100 -13.60 -34.49 5.93
CA LEU A 100 -12.56 -34.99 5.04
C LEU A 100 -12.08 -36.40 5.39
N GLY A 101 -12.56 -36.99 6.48
CA GLY A 101 -12.15 -38.31 6.97
C GLY A 101 -10.69 -38.36 7.44
N LEU A 102 -10.16 -37.26 7.99
CA LEU A 102 -8.79 -37.14 8.47
C LEU A 102 -8.61 -37.63 9.91
N ASP A 103 -9.72 -37.73 10.65
CA ASP A 103 -9.82 -38.29 12.00
C ASP A 103 -9.51 -39.79 12.06
N GLN A 104 -9.69 -40.52 10.95
CA GLN A 104 -9.49 -41.98 10.87
C GLN A 104 -8.03 -42.43 11.04
N TYR A 105 -7.07 -41.52 10.98
CA TYR A 105 -5.64 -41.82 11.19
C TYR A 105 -5.13 -41.44 12.59
N ALA A 106 -5.96 -40.79 13.43
CA ALA A 106 -5.60 -40.47 14.82
C ALA A 106 -5.66 -41.70 15.75
N ALA A 107 -6.15 -42.84 15.26
CA ALA A 107 -6.35 -44.07 16.03
C ALA A 107 -5.70 -45.30 15.37
N GLN A 108 -4.37 -45.32 15.23
CA GLN A 108 -3.65 -46.59 15.09
C GLN A 108 -2.42 -46.66 16.01
N PRO A 109 -2.43 -47.55 17.02
CA PRO A 109 -1.23 -47.96 17.72
C PRO A 109 -0.49 -49.04 16.90
N TYR A 110 0.82 -48.86 16.72
CA TYR A 110 1.82 -49.90 16.39
C TYR A 110 1.46 -50.94 15.30
N ILE A 111 2.11 -50.83 14.14
CA ILE A 111 2.58 -52.02 13.41
C ILE A 111 4.08 -51.88 13.13
N ALA A 112 4.86 -52.63 13.89
CA ALA A 112 6.23 -52.99 13.58
C ALA A 112 6.24 -54.17 12.60
N THR A 113 7.13 -54.16 11.60
CA THR A 113 8.28 -55.09 11.46
C THR A 113 8.82 -55.15 10.02
N ASN A 114 10.09 -54.74 9.89
CA ASN A 114 11.19 -55.35 9.14
C ASN A 114 10.91 -56.09 7.82
N LYS A 115 11.49 -55.54 6.73
CA LYS A 115 12.47 -56.30 5.92
C LYS A 115 13.50 -55.34 5.30
N CYS A 116 14.76 -55.68 5.57
CA CYS A 116 16.00 -55.10 5.03
C CYS A 116 15.96 -54.87 3.51
N PHE A 117 16.59 -53.81 3.01
CA PHE A 117 17.99 -53.87 2.54
C PHE A 117 18.53 -52.46 2.28
N ASN A 118 19.68 -52.20 2.89
CA ASN A 118 20.63 -51.15 2.54
C ASN A 118 21.30 -51.54 1.22
N THR A 119 21.42 -50.61 0.26
CA THR A 119 22.67 -50.36 -0.50
C THR A 119 22.48 -49.21 -1.49
N ASN A 120 23.31 -48.18 -1.34
CA ASN A 120 23.74 -47.32 -2.44
C ASN A 120 24.46 -48.16 -3.51
N ILE A 121 24.44 -47.66 -4.76
CA ILE A 121 25.12 -48.11 -6.00
C ILE A 121 24.15 -48.78 -7.00
N ILE A 122 23.99 -48.15 -8.16
CA ILE A 122 23.48 -48.80 -9.38
C ILE A 122 24.61 -48.74 -10.43
N GLN A 123 25.20 -49.90 -10.72
CA GLN A 123 25.87 -50.21 -11.99
C GLN A 123 24.84 -50.94 -12.87
N ASP A 124 24.91 -50.77 -14.19
CA ASP A 124 24.14 -51.58 -15.13
C ASP A 124 24.89 -52.86 -15.55
N GLU A 125 24.19 -53.73 -16.26
CA GLU A 125 24.49 -55.15 -16.47
C GLU A 125 25.65 -55.42 -17.44
N TYR A 126 26.31 -54.38 -17.99
CA TYR A 126 27.41 -54.54 -18.96
C TYR A 126 28.60 -53.58 -18.76
N GLY A 127 28.71 -52.87 -17.64
CA GLY A 127 29.96 -52.27 -17.18
C GLY A 127 30.57 -51.17 -18.07
N HIS A 128 29.77 -50.31 -18.70
CA HIS A 128 30.28 -49.14 -19.44
C HIS A 128 29.92 -47.82 -18.75
N GLU A 129 30.90 -46.91 -18.60
CA GLU A 129 30.66 -45.51 -18.22
C GLU A 129 29.90 -44.79 -19.33
N ILE A 130 28.69 -44.30 -19.03
CA ILE A 130 27.94 -43.41 -19.93
C ILE A 130 27.93 -42.00 -19.34
N ILE A 131 28.70 -41.14 -20.00
CA ILE A 131 28.67 -39.67 -19.84
C ILE A 131 27.24 -39.19 -20.14
N ARG A 132 26.58 -38.55 -19.16
CA ARG A 132 25.34 -37.81 -19.41
C ARG A 132 25.66 -36.63 -20.32
N LYS A 133 25.30 -36.73 -21.59
CA LYS A 133 25.08 -35.55 -22.44
C LYS A 133 23.78 -34.88 -21.95
N ASP A 134 23.91 -33.63 -21.57
CA ASP A 134 22.81 -32.74 -21.26
C ASP A 134 21.76 -32.78 -22.37
N ARG A 135 20.59 -33.31 -22.04
CA ARG A 135 19.40 -33.13 -22.85
C ARG A 135 18.71 -31.90 -22.27
N GLN A 136 18.92 -30.76 -22.93
CA GLN A 136 18.04 -29.59 -22.83
C GLN A 136 16.60 -30.07 -22.93
N MET A 137 15.91 -30.14 -21.80
CA MET A 137 14.46 -30.17 -21.76
C MET A 137 14.03 -28.74 -21.98
N ALA A 138 13.64 -28.45 -23.23
CA ALA A 138 12.89 -27.25 -23.55
C ALA A 138 11.72 -27.14 -22.55
N SER A 139 11.64 -25.99 -21.88
CA SER A 139 10.53 -25.62 -21.03
C SER A 139 9.28 -25.59 -21.88
N ASN A 140 8.46 -26.64 -21.79
CA ASN A 140 7.05 -26.51 -22.11
C ASN A 140 6.41 -25.77 -20.93
N THR A 141 6.66 -24.46 -20.89
CA THR A 141 6.00 -23.50 -20.03
C THR A 141 4.51 -23.57 -20.39
N PHE A 142 3.66 -23.94 -19.43
CA PHE A 142 2.23 -23.71 -19.57
C PHE A 142 2.05 -22.22 -19.87
N GLU A 143 1.38 -21.87 -20.96
CA GLU A 143 1.03 -20.49 -21.29
C GLU A 143 0.09 -19.96 -20.19
N MET A 144 0.67 -19.42 -19.12
CA MET A 144 -0.05 -18.61 -18.14
C MET A 144 -0.32 -17.26 -18.80
N GLN A 145 -1.58 -17.06 -19.20
CA GLN A 145 -1.98 -15.93 -20.05
C GLN A 145 -2.04 -14.59 -19.29
N GLY A 146 -1.86 -14.56 -17.96
CA GLY A 146 -1.86 -13.34 -17.16
C GLY A 146 -0.49 -12.87 -16.69
N VAL A 147 -0.49 -11.68 -16.08
CA VAL A 147 0.69 -11.07 -15.47
C VAL A 147 0.89 -11.65 -14.08
N ARG A 148 2.08 -12.20 -13.81
CA ARG A 148 2.43 -12.70 -12.47
C ARG A 148 2.89 -11.55 -11.59
N VAL A 149 2.12 -11.27 -10.55
CA VAL A 149 2.35 -10.15 -9.65
C VAL A 149 2.64 -10.68 -8.25
N ALA A 150 3.71 -10.16 -7.65
CA ALA A 150 3.89 -10.18 -6.21
C ALA A 150 3.49 -8.82 -5.64
N VAL A 151 2.70 -8.82 -4.56
CA VAL A 151 2.31 -7.61 -3.83
C VAL A 151 2.86 -7.72 -2.41
N GLU A 152 3.65 -6.72 -2.02
CA GLU A 152 4.24 -6.53 -0.71
C GLU A 152 3.56 -5.33 -0.03
N GLY A 153 3.32 -5.41 1.28
CA GLY A 153 2.86 -4.28 2.08
C GLY A 153 3.94 -3.21 2.28
N CYS A 154 4.36 -2.98 3.53
CA CYS A 154 5.41 -1.99 3.84
C CYS A 154 6.82 -2.60 3.72
N GLY A 155 7.71 -1.95 2.96
CA GLY A 155 9.05 -2.49 2.69
C GLY A 155 10.07 -2.36 3.84
N HIS A 156 10.03 -1.24 4.57
CA HIS A 156 10.94 -0.85 5.66
C HIS A 156 12.44 -1.12 5.40
N GLY A 157 12.88 -0.97 4.14
CA GLY A 157 14.28 -1.15 3.75
C GLY A 157 14.80 -2.60 3.82
N THR A 158 13.93 -3.61 3.84
CA THR A 158 14.28 -5.04 3.96
C THR A 158 14.24 -5.80 2.63
N LEU A 159 14.78 -5.19 1.57
CA LEU A 159 14.65 -5.69 0.19
C LEU A 159 15.21 -7.10 0.00
N ASP A 160 16.32 -7.44 0.65
CA ASP A 160 16.94 -8.77 0.52
C ASP A 160 15.98 -9.87 1.01
N ALA A 161 15.27 -9.59 2.12
CA ALA A 161 14.27 -10.50 2.68
C ALA A 161 13.02 -10.60 1.80
N ILE A 162 12.52 -9.47 1.30
CA ILE A 162 11.35 -9.43 0.40
C ILE A 162 11.64 -10.26 -0.86
N TYR A 163 12.79 -10.05 -1.52
CA TYR A 163 13.15 -10.80 -2.72
C TYR A 163 13.31 -12.30 -2.44
N ALA A 164 13.91 -12.68 -1.31
CA ALA A 164 13.99 -14.08 -0.90
C ALA A 164 12.60 -14.70 -0.67
N SER A 165 11.67 -13.97 -0.04
CA SER A 165 10.29 -14.41 0.19
C SER A 165 9.50 -14.56 -1.12
N VAL A 166 9.71 -13.68 -2.09
CA VAL A 166 9.14 -13.81 -3.44
C VAL A 166 9.69 -15.04 -4.13
N GLU A 167 11.00 -15.26 -4.09
CA GLU A 167 11.64 -16.44 -4.70
C GLU A 167 11.11 -17.75 -4.11
N GLU A 168 11.04 -17.84 -2.78
CA GLU A 168 10.51 -19.01 -2.09
C GLU A 168 9.02 -19.23 -2.40
N SER A 169 8.21 -18.16 -2.41
CA SER A 169 6.79 -18.24 -2.78
C SER A 169 6.59 -18.68 -4.24
N CYS A 170 7.48 -18.25 -5.15
CA CYS A 170 7.48 -18.71 -6.54
C CYS A 170 7.80 -20.21 -6.63
N LYS A 171 8.84 -20.67 -5.92
CA LYS A 171 9.21 -22.10 -5.87
C LYS A 171 8.07 -22.97 -5.39
N GLN A 172 7.36 -22.55 -4.33
CA GLN A 172 6.20 -23.27 -3.79
C GLN A 172 5.03 -23.35 -4.78
N ARG A 173 4.83 -22.31 -5.60
CA ARG A 173 3.80 -22.28 -6.66
C ARG A 173 4.23 -22.92 -7.98
N GLY A 174 5.49 -23.33 -8.11
CA GLY A 174 6.05 -23.79 -9.38
C GLY A 174 6.20 -22.69 -10.43
N TRP A 175 6.27 -21.42 -10.00
CA TRP A 175 6.61 -20.29 -10.87
C TRP A 175 8.13 -20.16 -10.96
N ASP A 176 8.63 -19.86 -12.16
CA ASP A 176 10.05 -19.55 -12.42
C ASP A 176 10.43 -18.10 -12.05
N GLY A 177 9.46 -17.32 -11.56
CA GLY A 177 9.60 -15.94 -11.11
C GLY A 177 8.27 -15.20 -11.19
N VAL A 178 8.27 -13.95 -10.75
CA VAL A 178 7.19 -12.98 -11.02
C VAL A 178 7.61 -12.03 -12.13
N ASP A 179 6.62 -11.50 -12.83
CA ASP A 179 6.84 -10.53 -13.88
C ASP A 179 7.02 -9.11 -13.29
N ILE A 180 6.36 -8.84 -12.15
CA ILE A 180 6.48 -7.58 -11.40
C ILE A 180 6.26 -7.79 -9.89
N LEU A 181 7.02 -7.05 -9.08
CA LEU A 181 6.81 -6.87 -7.64
C LEU A 181 6.28 -5.45 -7.39
N ILE A 182 5.19 -5.33 -6.63
CA ILE A 182 4.60 -4.07 -6.19
C ILE A 182 4.81 -3.94 -4.68
N ILE A 183 5.45 -2.85 -4.23
CA ILE A 183 5.58 -2.53 -2.81
C ILE A 183 4.68 -1.35 -2.47
N GLY A 184 3.77 -1.54 -1.50
CA GLY A 184 2.72 -0.60 -1.11
C GLY A 184 3.20 0.65 -0.36
N GLY A 185 4.50 0.79 -0.10
CA GLY A 185 5.14 1.98 0.45
C GLY A 185 6.07 1.68 1.61
N ASP A 186 6.49 2.74 2.31
CA ASP A 186 7.58 2.70 3.28
C ASP A 186 8.80 1.95 2.72
N PHE A 187 9.14 2.22 1.47
CA PHE A 187 10.17 1.49 0.73
C PHE A 187 11.57 1.79 1.30
N GLN A 188 11.80 3.05 1.72
CA GLN A 188 13.06 3.56 2.27
C GLN A 188 14.21 3.51 1.26
N SER A 189 14.08 4.22 0.14
CA SER A 189 15.10 4.36 -0.93
C SER A 189 16.30 5.24 -0.53
N VAL A 190 16.85 5.00 0.66
CA VAL A 190 17.92 5.78 1.30
C VAL A 190 19.27 5.49 0.64
N ARG A 191 19.86 6.46 -0.07
CA ARG A 191 21.13 6.26 -0.80
C ARG A 191 22.34 6.24 0.15
N ASN A 192 22.29 7.05 1.21
CA ASN A 192 23.36 7.23 2.18
C ASN A 192 22.81 7.84 3.51
N ALA A 193 23.71 8.06 4.47
CA ALA A 193 23.36 8.59 5.79
C ALA A 193 22.72 9.98 5.76
N ALA A 194 23.04 10.82 4.75
CA ALA A 194 22.45 12.15 4.63
C ALA A 194 20.96 12.05 4.28
N ASP A 195 20.56 11.19 3.35
CA ASP A 195 19.13 10.95 3.08
C ASP A 195 18.41 10.40 4.34
N LEU A 196 19.08 9.56 5.13
CA LEU A 196 18.52 9.02 6.38
C LEU A 196 18.26 10.12 7.43
N SER A 197 19.05 11.21 7.41
CA SER A 197 18.94 12.31 8.38
C SER A 197 17.59 13.04 8.32
N ILE A 198 16.92 13.00 7.17
CA ILE A 198 15.62 13.65 6.92
C ILE A 198 14.47 12.66 6.78
N MET A 199 14.69 11.38 7.10
CA MET A 199 13.59 10.41 7.16
C MET A 199 12.69 10.70 8.36
N SER A 200 11.37 10.67 8.14
CA SER A 200 10.36 10.87 9.18
C SER A 200 10.26 9.65 10.08
N CYS A 201 11.25 9.49 10.96
CA CYS A 201 11.37 8.39 11.88
C CYS A 201 12.25 8.82 13.07
N PRO A 202 11.90 8.46 14.31
CA PRO A 202 12.75 8.75 15.47
C PRO A 202 14.19 8.26 15.25
N VAL A 203 15.18 9.08 15.61
CA VAL A 203 16.61 8.83 15.31
C VAL A 203 17.08 7.44 15.73
N LYS A 204 16.61 6.94 16.88
CA LYS A 204 16.95 5.61 17.41
C LYS A 204 16.55 4.43 16.50
N TYR A 205 15.52 4.61 15.67
CA TYR A 205 15.00 3.59 14.75
C TYR A 205 15.51 3.74 13.32
N ARG A 206 16.23 4.83 13.01
CA ARG A 206 16.81 5.03 11.68
C ARG A 206 17.87 3.98 11.40
N ARG A 207 17.75 3.33 10.26
CA ARG A 207 18.68 2.34 9.71
C ARG A 207 18.77 2.55 8.21
N LEU A 208 19.94 2.32 7.62
CA LEU A 208 20.13 2.44 6.17
C LEU A 208 19.34 1.37 5.38
N GLY A 209 19.12 0.19 5.97
CA GLY A 209 18.50 -0.94 5.27
C GLY A 209 19.39 -1.49 4.14
N ASP A 210 18.77 -2.22 3.22
CA ASP A 210 19.46 -2.90 2.12
C ASP A 210 19.63 -2.04 0.87
N PHE A 211 18.79 -1.01 0.69
CA PHE A 211 18.73 -0.23 -0.54
C PHE A 211 20.08 0.37 -1.02
N PRO A 212 21.00 0.83 -0.16
CA PRO A 212 22.30 1.33 -0.62
C PRO A 212 23.08 0.36 -1.52
N LYS A 213 22.94 -0.97 -1.34
CA LYS A 213 23.56 -2.00 -2.19
C LYS A 213 23.01 -2.00 -3.62
N TYR A 214 21.70 -1.76 -3.75
CA TYR A 214 21.01 -1.69 -5.04
C TYR A 214 21.34 -0.37 -5.75
N TYR A 215 21.37 0.73 -5.00
CA TYR A 215 21.73 2.05 -5.52
C TYR A 215 23.18 2.11 -6.04
N SER A 216 24.13 1.50 -5.32
CA SER A 216 25.54 1.47 -5.71
C SER A 216 25.84 0.53 -6.89
N GLY A 217 24.92 -0.38 -7.21
CA GLY A 217 25.11 -1.44 -8.19
C GLY A 217 25.85 -2.67 -7.66
N GLU A 218 26.07 -2.78 -6.34
CA GLU A 218 26.58 -4.00 -5.71
C GLU A 218 25.59 -5.17 -5.88
N GLN A 219 24.29 -4.86 -5.85
CA GLN A 219 23.20 -5.80 -6.14
C GLN A 219 22.25 -5.22 -7.19
N THR A 220 21.48 -6.08 -7.83
CA THR A 220 20.44 -5.70 -8.80
C THR A 220 19.16 -6.42 -8.41
N ALA A 221 18.03 -5.73 -8.48
CA ALA A 221 16.73 -6.33 -8.15
C ALA A 221 16.40 -7.48 -9.12
N PRO A 222 16.09 -8.68 -8.61
CA PRO A 222 15.87 -9.87 -9.44
C PRO A 222 14.58 -9.80 -10.27
N TYR A 223 13.63 -8.97 -9.85
CA TYR A 223 12.35 -8.72 -10.51
C TYR A 223 12.17 -7.24 -10.73
N LEU A 224 11.44 -6.86 -11.79
CA LEU A 224 10.97 -5.48 -11.93
C LEU A 224 10.16 -5.13 -10.70
N THR A 225 10.61 -4.12 -9.96
CA THR A 225 9.99 -3.68 -8.72
C THR A 225 9.44 -2.28 -8.91
N ILE A 226 8.15 -2.08 -8.64
CA ILE A 226 7.53 -0.76 -8.59
C ILE A 226 7.05 -0.47 -7.17
N PHE A 227 7.05 0.80 -6.79
CA PHE A 227 6.54 1.20 -5.48
C PHE A 227 5.95 2.61 -5.49
N ILE A 228 5.05 2.86 -4.54
CA ILE A 228 4.57 4.19 -4.14
C ILE A 228 5.24 4.60 -2.83
N ALA A 229 5.26 5.89 -2.51
CA ALA A 229 5.87 6.36 -1.26
C ALA A 229 4.92 6.14 -0.07
N GLY A 230 5.45 5.73 1.08
CA GLY A 230 4.77 5.81 2.38
C GLY A 230 5.18 7.06 3.18
N ASN A 231 5.17 6.95 4.50
CA ASN A 231 5.62 8.01 5.41
C ASN A 231 7.08 7.84 5.89
N HIS A 232 7.65 6.64 5.78
CA HIS A 232 9.05 6.34 6.08
C HIS A 232 9.86 6.29 4.77
N GLU A 233 10.30 7.44 4.29
CA GLU A 233 10.95 7.52 2.97
C GLU A 233 12.20 8.42 2.97
N ALA A 234 13.05 8.19 1.97
CA ALA A 234 14.11 9.11 1.59
C ALA A 234 13.52 10.30 0.83
N SER A 235 12.91 11.24 1.58
CA SER A 235 12.12 12.34 1.03
C SER A 235 12.84 13.16 -0.04
N SER A 236 14.12 13.49 0.16
CA SER A 236 14.95 14.20 -0.83
C SER A 236 15.04 13.46 -2.16
N HIS A 237 15.40 12.18 -2.09
CA HIS A 237 15.65 11.33 -3.25
C HIS A 237 14.38 11.12 -4.05
N LEU A 238 13.26 10.81 -3.39
CA LEU A 238 11.98 10.62 -4.07
C LEU A 238 11.42 11.94 -4.63
N TRP A 239 11.74 13.09 -4.01
CA TRP A 239 11.27 14.37 -4.53
C TRP A 239 11.90 14.74 -5.87
N GLU A 240 13.15 14.35 -6.10
CA GLU A 240 13.81 14.48 -7.40
C GLU A 240 13.06 13.75 -8.53
N LEU A 241 12.22 12.77 -8.18
CA LEU A 241 11.50 11.86 -9.08
C LEU A 241 9.97 12.02 -8.95
N TYR A 242 9.47 13.25 -8.84
CA TYR A 242 8.04 13.55 -8.70
C TYR A 242 7.14 12.91 -9.77
N TYR A 243 7.58 12.90 -11.03
CA TYR A 243 6.86 12.25 -12.16
C TYR A 243 7.12 10.73 -12.24
N GLY A 244 7.84 10.18 -11.28
CA GLY A 244 8.35 8.81 -11.27
C GLY A 244 9.71 8.67 -11.94
N GLY A 245 10.39 7.57 -11.63
CA GLY A 245 11.69 7.24 -12.21
C GLY A 245 12.38 6.07 -11.50
N TRP A 246 13.48 5.61 -12.08
CA TRP A 246 14.30 4.54 -11.52
C TRP A 246 15.09 5.06 -10.33
N VAL A 247 14.92 4.43 -9.16
CA VAL A 247 15.75 4.72 -7.97
C VAL A 247 16.99 3.84 -7.91
N ALA A 248 16.96 2.71 -8.62
CA ALA A 248 18.06 1.78 -8.85
C ALA A 248 17.73 0.94 -10.11
N PRO A 249 18.68 0.18 -10.68
CA PRO A 249 18.36 -0.71 -11.79
C PRO A 249 17.23 -1.68 -11.43
N ASN A 250 16.19 -1.71 -12.26
CA ASN A 250 15.00 -2.57 -12.11
C ASN A 250 14.08 -2.21 -10.90
N ILE A 251 14.27 -1.04 -10.29
CA ILE A 251 13.41 -0.51 -9.21
C ILE A 251 12.89 0.88 -9.59
N TYR A 252 11.57 1.01 -9.80
CA TYR A 252 10.91 2.22 -10.28
C TYR A 252 9.97 2.81 -9.23
N PHE A 253 10.18 4.07 -8.87
CA PHE A 253 9.26 4.86 -8.05
C PHE A 253 8.17 5.44 -8.95
N LEU A 254 6.90 5.27 -8.58
CA LEU A 254 5.77 5.78 -9.38
C LEU A 254 5.69 7.31 -9.39
N GLY A 255 6.25 8.02 -8.40
CA GLY A 255 6.08 9.47 -8.26
C GLY A 255 5.00 9.84 -7.24
N ALA A 256 4.64 11.12 -7.14
CA ALA A 256 3.62 11.59 -6.21
C ALA A 256 2.22 11.02 -6.55
N ALA A 257 1.89 11.03 -7.84
CA ALA A 257 0.77 10.29 -8.42
C ALA A 257 1.10 9.96 -9.88
N ASN A 258 0.69 8.79 -10.37
CA ASN A 258 1.02 8.36 -11.73
C ASN A 258 0.11 7.24 -12.24
N ILE A 259 0.02 7.11 -13.57
CA ILE A 259 -0.51 5.91 -14.22
C ILE A 259 0.52 5.43 -15.23
N LEU A 260 0.97 4.19 -15.06
CA LEU A 260 1.84 3.51 -16.02
C LEU A 260 1.14 2.27 -16.57
N ARG A 261 1.58 1.85 -17.75
CA ARG A 261 1.19 0.58 -18.34
C ARG A 261 2.31 -0.45 -18.17
N PHE A 262 1.98 -1.63 -17.68
CA PHE A 262 2.86 -2.79 -17.64
C PHE A 262 2.23 -3.92 -18.44
N GLY A 263 2.66 -4.07 -19.70
CA GLY A 263 2.01 -4.97 -20.64
C GLY A 263 0.51 -4.64 -20.79
N PRO A 264 -0.40 -5.58 -20.53
CA PRO A 264 -1.83 -5.33 -20.66
C PRO A 264 -2.41 -4.49 -19.51
N LEU A 265 -1.72 -4.34 -18.37
CA LEU A 265 -2.26 -3.71 -17.17
C LEU A 265 -1.96 -2.20 -17.12
N ARG A 266 -2.96 -1.40 -16.76
CA ARG A 266 -2.79 -0.01 -16.29
C ARG A 266 -2.76 0.02 -14.77
N ILE A 267 -1.70 0.61 -14.21
CA ILE A 267 -1.43 0.67 -12.79
C ILE A 267 -1.42 2.14 -12.37
N ALA A 268 -2.39 2.53 -11.55
CA ALA A 268 -2.52 3.84 -10.95
C ALA A 268 -1.93 3.84 -9.54
N GLY A 269 -1.07 4.80 -9.22
CA GLY A 269 -0.47 4.95 -7.89
C GLY A 269 -0.70 6.33 -7.30
N LEU A 270 -1.03 6.37 -6.01
CA LEU A 270 -1.12 7.58 -5.19
C LEU A 270 -0.19 7.42 -3.99
N SER A 271 0.88 8.22 -3.95
CA SER A 271 1.90 8.16 -2.91
C SER A 271 1.54 9.02 -1.69
N GLY A 272 1.95 8.57 -0.50
CA GLY A 272 1.81 9.30 0.75
C GLY A 272 0.64 8.87 1.62
N ILE A 273 0.37 9.65 2.67
CA ILE A 273 -0.72 9.44 3.62
C ILE A 273 -1.64 10.65 3.73
N TRP A 274 -2.85 10.42 4.23
CA TRP A 274 -3.83 11.47 4.47
C TRP A 274 -3.55 12.29 5.73
N LYS A 275 -3.39 13.61 5.56
CA LYS A 275 -3.54 14.61 6.63
C LYS A 275 -4.35 15.79 6.13
N GLY A 276 -5.60 15.90 6.60
CA GLY A 276 -6.57 16.86 6.06
C GLY A 276 -6.16 18.33 6.13
N PHE A 277 -5.30 18.72 7.09
CA PHE A 277 -4.80 20.09 7.21
C PHE A 277 -3.75 20.47 6.15
N ASP A 278 -3.07 19.49 5.55
CA ASP A 278 -2.11 19.72 4.47
C ASP A 278 -2.70 19.48 3.09
N TYR A 279 -3.83 18.77 3.00
CA TYR A 279 -4.46 18.38 1.74
C TYR A 279 -4.61 19.53 0.73
N ARG A 280 -5.00 20.73 1.18
CA ARG A 280 -5.19 21.89 0.30
C ARG A 280 -3.98 22.79 0.14
N LYS A 281 -2.86 22.49 0.81
CA LYS A 281 -1.62 23.26 0.69
C LYS A 281 -0.90 22.92 -0.61
N PRO A 282 -0.04 23.81 -1.14
CA PRO A 282 0.86 23.41 -2.21
C PRO A 282 1.93 22.45 -1.67
N HIS A 283 2.66 21.86 -2.62
CA HIS A 283 3.95 21.23 -2.37
C HIS A 283 5.00 22.32 -2.15
N HIS A 284 5.24 22.70 -0.91
CA HIS A 284 6.12 23.82 -0.56
C HIS A 284 7.49 23.36 -0.06
N GLU A 285 7.69 22.05 0.03
CA GLU A 285 8.88 21.39 0.54
C GLU A 285 10.01 21.50 -0.48
N ARG A 286 11.16 22.04 -0.07
CA ARG A 286 12.41 21.99 -0.86
C ARG A 286 13.61 22.07 0.07
N LEU A 287 14.69 21.34 -0.24
CA LEU A 287 15.87 21.31 0.62
C LEU A 287 16.49 22.71 0.79
N PRO A 288 17.00 23.03 2.00
CA PRO A 288 16.98 22.21 3.23
C PRO A 288 15.59 22.16 3.88
N PHE A 289 15.18 20.99 4.36
CA PHE A 289 13.89 20.78 4.99
C PHE A 289 13.87 21.24 6.45
N SER A 290 12.80 21.93 6.85
CA SER A 290 12.46 22.09 8.26
C SER A 290 11.90 20.78 8.83
N GLY A 291 11.72 20.71 10.16
CA GLY A 291 11.01 19.58 10.77
C GLY A 291 9.59 19.37 10.20
N ASP A 292 8.89 20.47 9.90
CA ASP A 292 7.57 20.43 9.26
C ASP A 292 7.63 19.84 7.84
N ASP A 293 8.59 20.28 7.00
CA ASP A 293 8.77 19.80 5.62
C ASP A 293 9.02 18.29 5.56
N VAL A 294 9.78 17.73 6.52
CA VAL A 294 10.02 16.28 6.63
C VAL A 294 8.70 15.50 6.74
N LYS A 295 7.72 16.06 7.45
CA LYS A 295 6.40 15.44 7.64
C LYS A 295 5.46 15.77 6.48
N SER A 296 5.36 17.04 6.09
CA SER A 296 4.40 17.49 5.08
C SER A 296 4.69 16.98 3.68
N TRP A 297 5.95 16.61 3.39
CA TRP A 297 6.42 15.94 2.18
C TRP A 297 5.50 14.81 1.71
N TYR A 298 5.26 13.83 2.59
CA TYR A 298 4.55 12.60 2.25
C TYR A 298 3.04 12.73 2.49
N HIS A 299 2.52 13.90 2.86
CA HIS A 299 1.08 14.09 2.96
C HIS A 299 0.48 14.27 1.56
N ILE A 300 -0.62 13.60 1.27
CA ILE A 300 -1.29 13.71 -0.03
C ILE A 300 -1.81 15.13 -0.24
N ARG A 301 -1.63 15.66 -1.45
CA ARG A 301 -2.18 16.96 -1.88
C ARG A 301 -3.37 16.79 -2.80
N GLU A 302 -4.32 17.69 -2.64
CA GLU A 302 -5.50 17.81 -3.49
C GLU A 302 -5.10 17.99 -4.96
N PHE A 303 -4.00 18.69 -5.22
CA PHE A 303 -3.47 18.86 -6.57
C PHE A 303 -3.15 17.52 -7.28
N ASP A 304 -2.57 16.56 -6.57
CA ASP A 304 -2.26 15.24 -7.13
C ASP A 304 -3.52 14.39 -7.34
N VAL A 305 -4.43 14.45 -6.37
CA VAL A 305 -5.73 13.78 -6.45
C VAL A 305 -6.55 14.34 -7.61
N ARG A 306 -6.56 15.66 -7.79
CA ARG A 306 -7.31 16.32 -8.85
C ARG A 306 -6.94 15.81 -10.24
N LYS A 307 -5.64 15.56 -10.50
CA LYS A 307 -5.17 14.91 -11.73
C LYS A 307 -5.76 13.52 -11.89
N MET A 308 -5.71 12.69 -10.84
CA MET A 308 -6.29 11.33 -10.85
C MET A 308 -7.80 11.34 -11.10
N LEU A 309 -8.50 12.37 -10.60
CA LEU A 309 -9.94 12.54 -10.81
C LEU A 309 -10.31 12.96 -12.26
N GLN A 310 -9.33 13.33 -13.09
CA GLN A 310 -9.55 13.63 -14.52
C GLN A 310 -9.44 12.39 -15.42
N VAL A 311 -9.04 11.24 -14.90
CA VAL A 311 -8.89 10.00 -15.69
C VAL A 311 -10.26 9.46 -16.04
N ARG A 312 -10.52 9.18 -17.32
CA ARG A 312 -11.85 8.80 -17.82
C ARG A 312 -11.90 7.38 -18.35
N THR A 313 -10.76 6.74 -18.58
CA THR A 313 -10.70 5.37 -19.10
C THR A 313 -10.35 4.35 -18.02
N GLN A 314 -10.81 3.10 -18.16
CA GLN A 314 -10.67 2.05 -17.14
C GLN A 314 -9.21 1.75 -16.78
N VAL A 315 -8.93 1.63 -15.48
CA VAL A 315 -7.65 1.19 -14.89
C VAL A 315 -7.80 -0.21 -14.28
N ASP A 316 -6.72 -0.99 -14.25
CA ASP A 316 -6.72 -2.39 -13.78
C ASP A 316 -6.32 -2.53 -12.30
N VAL A 317 -5.32 -1.74 -11.88
CA VAL A 317 -4.76 -1.78 -10.51
C VAL A 317 -4.66 -0.36 -9.95
N GLY A 318 -5.18 -0.15 -8.74
CA GLY A 318 -4.99 1.07 -7.95
C GLY A 318 -4.11 0.82 -6.72
N LEU A 319 -3.26 1.77 -6.37
CA LEU A 319 -2.34 1.69 -5.22
C LEU A 319 -2.47 2.94 -4.36
N SER A 320 -2.56 2.76 -3.04
CA SER A 320 -2.37 3.82 -2.04
C SER A 320 -1.70 3.24 -0.79
N HIS A 321 -0.84 4.01 -0.12
CA HIS A 321 -0.14 3.47 1.04
C HIS A 321 -1.09 3.22 2.21
N ASP A 322 -1.79 4.27 2.65
CA ASP A 322 -2.90 4.14 3.58
C ASP A 322 -4.19 3.71 2.87
N TRP A 323 -5.12 3.15 3.63
CA TRP A 323 -6.31 2.52 3.08
C TRP A 323 -7.31 3.57 2.63
N PRO A 324 -8.04 3.38 1.51
CA PRO A 324 -9.21 4.18 1.21
C PRO A 324 -10.16 4.19 2.42
N ARG A 325 -10.63 5.37 2.82
CA ARG A 325 -11.53 5.50 3.97
C ARG A 325 -12.77 4.61 3.81
N ALA A 326 -13.22 4.05 4.93
CA ALA A 326 -14.41 3.20 5.03
C ALA A 326 -14.31 1.85 4.30
N VAL A 327 -13.16 1.47 3.76
CA VAL A 327 -12.98 0.18 3.08
C VAL A 327 -13.17 -1.01 4.02
N GLU A 328 -12.95 -0.82 5.31
CA GLU A 328 -13.14 -1.83 6.35
C GLU A 328 -14.57 -2.36 6.40
N TRP A 329 -15.57 -1.52 6.13
CA TRP A 329 -16.99 -1.91 6.14
C TRP A 329 -17.36 -2.86 4.98
N HIS A 330 -16.46 -3.05 4.01
CA HIS A 330 -16.63 -3.93 2.87
C HIS A 330 -15.94 -5.29 3.03
N GLY A 331 -15.42 -5.60 4.22
CA GLY A 331 -14.82 -6.89 4.57
C GLY A 331 -15.23 -7.37 5.96
N ASP A 332 -14.46 -8.30 6.53
CA ASP A 332 -14.67 -8.79 7.90
C ASP A 332 -14.15 -7.78 8.94
N HIS A 333 -14.86 -6.67 9.06
CA HIS A 333 -14.61 -5.63 10.05
C HIS A 333 -14.70 -6.15 11.49
N ALA A 334 -15.47 -7.20 11.76
CA ALA A 334 -15.56 -7.79 13.10
C ALA A 334 -14.22 -8.42 13.52
N ASP A 335 -13.61 -9.21 12.63
CA ASP A 335 -12.27 -9.76 12.84
C ASP A 335 -11.19 -8.66 12.87
N LEU A 336 -11.29 -7.67 11.97
CA LEU A 336 -10.37 -6.52 11.98
C LEU A 336 -10.40 -5.78 13.31
N PHE A 337 -11.57 -5.45 13.84
CA PHE A 337 -11.71 -4.74 15.12
C PHE A 337 -11.35 -5.63 16.32
N ARG A 338 -11.41 -6.95 16.19
CA ARG A 338 -10.86 -7.86 17.20
C ARG A 338 -9.33 -7.79 17.24
N LYS A 339 -8.68 -7.76 16.07
CA LYS A 339 -7.21 -7.64 15.92
C LYS A 339 -6.70 -6.24 16.27
N LYS A 340 -7.46 -5.20 15.89
CA LYS A 340 -7.15 -3.78 16.06
C LYS A 340 -8.36 -3.04 16.69
N PRO A 341 -8.58 -3.13 18.01
CA PRO A 341 -9.76 -2.56 18.67
C PRO A 341 -9.98 -1.05 18.46
N PHE A 342 -8.89 -0.28 18.36
CA PHE A 342 -8.95 1.17 18.16
C PHE A 342 -9.58 1.56 16.81
N PHE A 343 -9.42 0.72 15.78
CA PHE A 343 -10.01 0.96 14.46
C PHE A 343 -11.53 1.03 14.52
N LYS A 344 -12.18 0.35 15.48
CA LYS A 344 -13.63 0.39 15.62
C LYS A 344 -14.13 1.81 15.84
N GLN A 345 -13.50 2.56 16.75
CA GLN A 345 -13.92 3.92 17.06
C GLN A 345 -13.62 4.85 15.88
N GLU A 346 -12.44 4.74 15.27
CA GLU A 346 -12.08 5.54 14.09
C GLU A 346 -12.98 5.27 12.87
N SER A 347 -13.43 4.02 12.71
CA SER A 347 -14.37 3.64 11.65
C SER A 347 -15.76 4.24 11.90
N LEU A 348 -16.24 4.24 13.15
CA LEU A 348 -17.51 4.84 13.54
C LEU A 348 -17.48 6.38 13.40
N ASP A 349 -16.35 7.00 13.73
CA ASP A 349 -16.15 8.45 13.61
C ASP A 349 -15.85 8.89 12.17
N GLY A 350 -15.65 7.94 11.25
CA GLY A 350 -15.35 8.18 9.84
C GLY A 350 -13.96 8.79 9.60
N THR A 351 -13.01 8.52 10.50
CA THR A 351 -11.63 9.00 10.46
C THR A 351 -10.62 7.92 10.07
N LEU A 352 -11.00 6.64 10.07
CA LEU A 352 -10.12 5.56 9.64
C LEU A 352 -9.85 5.64 8.13
N GLY A 353 -8.58 5.67 7.76
CA GLY A 353 -8.13 5.67 6.37
C GLY A 353 -8.14 7.04 5.69
N ASN A 354 -8.09 7.00 4.36
CA ASN A 354 -7.72 8.11 3.51
C ASN A 354 -8.90 8.54 2.63
N VAL A 355 -9.34 9.77 2.87
CA VAL A 355 -10.44 10.42 2.13
C VAL A 355 -10.07 10.65 0.66
N ALA A 356 -8.83 11.02 0.36
CA ALA A 356 -8.36 11.20 -1.01
C ALA A 356 -8.31 9.88 -1.78
N ALA A 357 -7.79 8.81 -1.16
CA ALA A 357 -7.76 7.49 -1.78
C ALA A 357 -9.16 6.93 -2.00
N GLU A 358 -10.12 7.20 -1.10
CA GLU A 358 -11.55 6.90 -1.32
C GLU A 358 -12.07 7.59 -2.59
N TYR A 359 -11.83 8.89 -2.77
CA TYR A 359 -12.26 9.62 -3.96
C TYR A 359 -11.68 9.02 -5.25
N VAL A 360 -10.38 8.69 -5.24
CA VAL A 360 -9.71 8.09 -6.39
C VAL A 360 -10.23 6.68 -6.67
N MET A 361 -10.40 5.83 -5.65
CA MET A 361 -10.95 4.48 -5.80
C MET A 361 -12.37 4.51 -6.36
N ASP A 362 -13.22 5.40 -5.84
CA ASP A 362 -14.62 5.51 -6.27
C ASP A 362 -14.78 6.12 -7.67
N ARG A 363 -13.79 6.92 -8.09
CA ARG A 363 -13.67 7.44 -9.45
C ARG A 363 -13.17 6.39 -10.45
N LEU A 364 -12.08 5.71 -10.13
CA LEU A 364 -11.35 4.83 -11.07
C LEU A 364 -11.89 3.41 -11.10
N ARG A 365 -12.44 2.93 -9.98
CA ARG A 365 -12.99 1.58 -9.78
C ARG A 365 -12.09 0.49 -10.39
N PRO A 366 -10.79 0.40 -10.05
CA PRO A 366 -9.95 -0.65 -10.59
C PRO A 366 -10.37 -2.02 -10.02
N PRO A 367 -10.35 -3.11 -10.80
CA PRO A 367 -10.65 -4.45 -10.28
C PRO A 367 -9.83 -4.85 -9.06
N TYR A 368 -8.61 -4.32 -8.92
CA TYR A 368 -7.73 -4.54 -7.79
C TYR A 368 -7.29 -3.21 -7.16
N TRP A 369 -7.35 -3.13 -5.83
CA TRP A 369 -6.77 -2.04 -5.06
C TRP A 369 -5.85 -2.60 -3.97
N PHE A 370 -4.60 -2.15 -3.94
CA PHE A 370 -3.61 -2.60 -2.96
C PHE A 370 -3.19 -1.47 -2.02
N SER A 371 -3.13 -1.78 -0.72
CA SER A 371 -2.66 -0.86 0.31
C SER A 371 -1.77 -1.53 1.36
N ALA A 372 -1.17 -0.71 2.23
CA ALA A 372 -0.25 -1.13 3.29
C ALA A 372 -0.54 -0.34 4.58
N HIS A 373 0.51 0.20 5.23
CA HIS A 373 0.50 1.12 6.36
C HIS A 373 -0.02 0.58 7.70
N MET A 374 -1.23 0.01 7.71
CA MET A 374 -1.94 -0.39 8.93
C MET A 374 -1.41 -1.67 9.59
N HIS A 375 -0.38 -2.30 8.99
CA HIS A 375 0.30 -3.49 9.50
C HIS A 375 -0.67 -4.60 9.93
N VAL A 376 -1.62 -4.90 9.04
CA VAL A 376 -2.58 -5.98 9.18
C VAL A 376 -3.04 -6.41 7.80
N LYS A 377 -3.05 -7.72 7.53
CA LYS A 377 -3.68 -8.23 6.31
C LYS A 377 -5.19 -8.08 6.42
N PHE A 378 -5.78 -7.49 5.40
CA PHE A 378 -7.22 -7.32 5.31
C PHE A 378 -7.67 -7.36 3.85
N ALA A 379 -8.76 -8.08 3.60
CA ALA A 379 -9.36 -8.19 2.28
C ALA A 379 -10.81 -7.71 2.35
N ALA A 380 -11.24 -6.98 1.33
CA ALA A 380 -12.58 -6.45 1.21
C ALA A 380 -13.06 -6.44 -0.24
N LEU A 381 -14.37 -6.48 -0.43
CA LEU A 381 -15.02 -6.39 -1.73
C LEU A 381 -15.97 -5.20 -1.74
N LYS A 382 -15.55 -4.10 -2.37
CA LYS A 382 -16.40 -2.92 -2.51
C LYS A 382 -17.23 -3.03 -3.79
N LEU A 383 -18.55 -3.06 -3.63
CA LEU A 383 -19.51 -3.15 -4.74
C LEU A 383 -20.12 -1.77 -5.03
N TYR A 384 -20.18 -1.40 -6.30
CA TYR A 384 -20.79 -0.17 -6.77
C TYR A 384 -22.12 -0.47 -7.43
N LYS A 385 -23.20 0.08 -6.89
CA LYS A 385 -24.52 0.00 -7.51
C LYS A 385 -24.58 0.94 -8.71
N ASP A 386 -25.36 0.57 -9.71
CA ASP A 386 -25.75 1.52 -10.76
C ASP A 386 -26.60 2.62 -10.13
N ALA A 387 -26.40 3.86 -10.59
CA ALA A 387 -27.28 4.95 -10.22
C ALA A 387 -28.69 4.60 -10.72
N GLY A 388 -29.54 4.12 -9.82
CA GLY A 388 -30.98 4.10 -10.05
C GLY A 388 -31.48 5.54 -10.25
N PRO A 389 -32.69 5.73 -10.82
CA PRO A 389 -33.30 7.06 -10.83
C PRO A 389 -33.31 7.60 -9.40
N GLU A 390 -32.83 8.84 -9.21
CA GLU A 390 -32.76 9.52 -7.92
C GLU A 390 -34.08 9.34 -7.16
N VAL A 391 -34.08 8.45 -6.17
CA VAL A 391 -35.15 8.39 -5.18
C VAL A 391 -34.71 9.40 -4.13
N GLU A 392 -35.51 10.45 -3.96
CA GLU A 392 -35.36 11.39 -2.85
C GLU A 392 -35.32 10.60 -1.54
N GLU A 393 -34.13 10.43 -0.95
CA GLU A 393 -34.01 9.87 0.39
C GLU A 393 -34.62 10.88 1.36
N SER A 394 -35.76 10.50 1.94
CA SER A 394 -36.38 11.19 3.06
C SER A 394 -35.41 11.29 4.23
N GLU A 395 -35.20 12.51 4.70
CA GLU A 395 -34.37 12.85 5.87
C GLU A 395 -34.75 11.98 7.08
N GLU A 396 -33.88 11.06 7.51
CA GLU A 396 -33.88 10.56 8.88
C GLU A 396 -33.11 11.56 9.77
N ASP A 397 -33.76 11.98 10.86
CA ASP A 397 -33.28 13.00 11.78
C ASP A 397 -31.86 12.74 12.31
N PRO A 398 -31.00 13.77 12.43
CA PRO A 398 -29.66 13.62 12.97
C PRO A 398 -29.69 13.30 14.47
N ILE A 399 -29.11 12.16 14.83
CA ILE A 399 -28.78 11.77 16.20
C ILE A 399 -27.83 12.83 16.80
N PRO A 400 -28.11 13.35 18.02
CA PRO A 400 -27.31 14.44 18.59
C PRO A 400 -25.90 13.98 18.98
N LYS A 401 -24.89 14.73 18.52
CA LYS A 401 -23.47 14.56 18.87
C LYS A 401 -23.25 14.72 20.38
N PRO A 402 -22.66 13.74 21.08
CA PRO A 402 -22.07 13.97 22.39
C PRO A 402 -20.76 14.76 22.25
N ALA A 403 -20.50 15.65 23.21
CA ALA A 403 -19.26 16.41 23.28
C ALA A 403 -18.03 15.49 23.41
N ALA A 404 -16.97 15.85 22.69
CA ALA A 404 -15.72 15.11 22.59
C ALA A 404 -15.05 14.83 23.95
N PRO A 405 -14.69 13.58 24.27
CA PRO A 405 -13.64 13.27 25.24
C PRO A 405 -12.27 13.50 24.61
N ALA A 406 -11.28 13.82 25.45
CA ALA A 406 -9.89 13.97 25.05
C ALA A 406 -9.32 12.66 24.48
N THR A 407 -8.61 12.79 23.37
CA THR A 407 -7.90 11.75 22.61
C THR A 407 -6.79 11.10 23.44
N GLU A 408 -6.88 9.79 23.68
CA GLU A 408 -5.71 8.95 23.94
C GLU A 408 -5.23 8.37 22.60
N ALA A 409 -3.95 8.59 22.28
CA ALA A 409 -3.35 8.20 21.00
C ALA A 409 -3.13 6.68 20.89
N ASN A 410 -3.30 6.17 19.67
CA ASN A 410 -3.07 4.77 19.30
C ASN A 410 -1.59 4.37 19.50
N PRO A 411 -1.25 3.36 20.31
CA PRO A 411 0.14 2.93 20.51
C PRO A 411 0.75 2.18 19.30
N ASP A 412 -0.07 1.77 18.33
CA ASP A 412 0.39 1.19 17.05
C ASP A 412 0.62 2.25 15.95
N GLU A 413 0.18 3.50 16.15
CA GLU A 413 0.63 4.66 15.38
C GLU A 413 1.94 5.13 16.04
N ILE A 414 3.05 5.13 15.30
CA ILE A 414 4.27 5.78 15.81
C ILE A 414 3.95 7.26 15.93
N ASN A 415 3.65 7.71 17.15
CA ASN A 415 3.39 9.11 17.44
C ASN A 415 4.70 9.90 17.23
N LEU A 416 4.74 10.73 16.18
CA LEU A 416 5.92 11.47 15.72
C LEU A 416 6.20 12.76 16.52
N ASP A 417 5.61 12.90 17.70
CA ASP A 417 5.71 14.09 18.56
C ASP A 417 6.22 13.77 19.97
N VAL A 418 7.39 13.13 20.07
CA VAL A 418 8.11 13.04 21.35
C VAL A 418 9.56 13.45 21.15
N ASP A 419 9.80 14.75 21.34
CA ASP A 419 11.11 15.24 21.75
C ASP A 419 11.36 14.81 23.20
N ASP A 420 12.54 14.24 23.39
CA ASP A 420 13.07 13.73 24.66
C ASP A 420 13.34 14.89 25.62
N ASP A 421 12.58 14.98 26.72
CA ASP A 421 13.04 15.59 27.96
C ASP A 421 12.25 15.05 29.16
N ASN A 422 13.03 14.54 30.11
CA ASN A 422 12.65 13.90 31.38
C ASN A 422 12.14 14.95 32.39
N ASP A 423 11.04 14.72 33.10
CA ASP A 423 10.91 14.99 34.55
C ASP A 423 9.52 14.63 35.13
N ASN A 424 9.56 14.29 36.41
CA ASN A 424 8.56 13.64 37.25
C ASN A 424 7.43 14.57 37.78
N ASP A 425 6.36 13.90 38.23
CA ASP A 425 5.46 14.23 39.36
C ASP A 425 4.07 14.89 39.18
N GLU A 426 3.11 14.10 39.69
CA GLU A 426 2.00 14.41 40.61
C GLU A 426 0.56 14.76 40.14
N ARG A 427 -0.31 13.91 40.72
CA ARG A 427 -1.77 13.76 40.75
C ARG A 427 -2.53 14.96 41.34
N SER A 428 -3.65 15.38 40.75
CA SER A 428 -4.76 16.02 41.48
C SER A 428 -6.11 16.00 40.72
N THR A 429 -7.18 16.03 41.52
CA THR A 429 -8.60 15.65 41.32
C THR A 429 -9.49 16.69 40.61
N PRO A 430 -10.67 16.31 40.04
CA PRO A 430 -11.60 17.24 39.39
C PRO A 430 -12.73 17.75 40.33
N PRO A 431 -13.30 18.96 40.12
CA PRO A 431 -14.55 19.38 40.76
C PRO A 431 -15.77 19.41 39.82
N GLU A 432 -16.93 19.55 40.46
CA GLU A 432 -18.28 19.16 40.06
C GLU A 432 -19.02 20.06 39.04
N ALA A 433 -20.00 19.45 38.38
CA ALA A 433 -21.00 20.06 37.51
C ALA A 433 -22.21 20.61 38.29
N LYS A 434 -22.88 21.64 37.74
CA LYS A 434 -24.22 22.10 38.14
C LYS A 434 -25.16 22.12 36.94
N SER A 435 -26.28 21.42 37.11
CA SER A 435 -27.43 21.28 36.21
C SER A 435 -28.38 22.47 36.28
N ARG A 436 -29.11 22.71 35.18
CA ARG A 436 -30.39 23.44 35.18
C ARG A 436 -31.28 22.94 34.04
N GLU A 437 -32.47 22.50 34.41
CA GLU A 437 -33.58 22.01 33.57
C GLU A 437 -34.50 23.14 33.10
N ALA A 438 -35.20 22.93 31.97
CA ALA A 438 -36.60 23.35 31.69
C ALA A 438 -36.97 22.83 30.28
N GLU A 439 -37.78 21.78 30.14
CA GLU A 439 -39.26 21.74 29.99
C GLU A 439 -39.77 21.90 28.54
N THR A 440 -40.52 20.88 28.10
CA THR A 440 -41.10 20.66 26.77
C THR A 440 -42.64 20.80 26.81
N LYS A 441 -43.28 21.34 25.76
CA LYS A 441 -44.44 20.77 24.99
C LYS A 441 -45.12 21.81 24.03
N PRO A 442 -45.89 21.38 22.99
CA PRO A 442 -45.85 21.97 21.63
C PRO A 442 -47.19 22.44 20.98
N ALA A 443 -47.06 22.92 19.71
CA ALA A 443 -48.02 23.04 18.57
C ALA A 443 -48.89 24.31 18.41
N PRO A 444 -49.37 24.70 17.19
CA PRO A 444 -49.36 24.00 15.89
C PRO A 444 -48.89 24.80 14.64
N GLU A 445 -48.86 24.07 13.52
CA GLU A 445 -48.47 24.43 12.15
C GLU A 445 -49.47 25.34 11.41
N GLU A 446 -48.96 26.31 10.64
CA GLU A 446 -49.64 26.88 9.48
C GLU A 446 -48.65 26.97 8.30
N SER A 447 -49.05 26.37 7.18
CA SER A 447 -48.31 26.31 5.92
C SER A 447 -48.22 27.68 5.26
N ASN A 448 -47.03 28.29 5.25
CA ASN A 448 -46.72 29.43 4.39
C ASN A 448 -45.84 28.96 3.21
N GLU A 449 -46.47 28.40 2.18
CA GLU A 449 -45.78 28.15 0.91
C GLU A 449 -45.72 29.45 0.10
N VAL A 450 -44.52 30.01 0.00
CA VAL A 450 -44.21 31.16 -0.86
C VAL A 450 -43.93 30.62 -2.26
N SER A 451 -44.61 31.14 -3.30
CA SER A 451 -44.45 30.67 -4.68
C SER A 451 -43.02 30.84 -5.22
N ASP A 452 -42.61 29.97 -6.14
CA ASP A 452 -41.24 29.93 -6.65
C ASP A 452 -40.82 31.21 -7.42
N GLU A 453 -41.77 31.97 -7.95
CA GLU A 453 -41.52 33.28 -8.55
C GLU A 453 -41.05 34.33 -7.53
N LEU A 454 -41.48 34.24 -6.26
CA LEU A 454 -41.02 35.13 -5.18
C LEU A 454 -39.64 34.68 -4.63
N ARG A 455 -39.31 33.39 -4.72
CA ARG A 455 -37.97 32.88 -4.38
C ARG A 455 -36.89 33.33 -5.37
N ALA A 456 -37.24 33.42 -6.66
CA ALA A 456 -36.34 33.87 -7.72
C ALA A 456 -35.94 35.37 -7.61
N GLN A 457 -36.61 36.15 -6.76
CA GLN A 457 -36.30 37.56 -6.51
C GLN A 457 -35.40 37.79 -5.29
N LEU A 458 -35.04 36.74 -4.55
CA LEU A 458 -34.15 36.84 -3.39
C LEU A 458 -32.68 36.97 -3.81
N PRO A 459 -31.85 37.74 -3.07
CA PRO A 459 -30.42 37.83 -3.33
C PRO A 459 -29.75 36.45 -3.29
N ALA A 460 -28.69 36.24 -4.08
CA ALA A 460 -27.99 34.95 -4.19
C ALA A 460 -27.52 34.35 -2.84
N SER A 461 -27.39 35.17 -1.79
CA SER A 461 -27.11 34.74 -0.42
C SER A 461 -28.23 33.95 0.27
N PHE A 462 -29.43 33.89 -0.31
CA PHE A 462 -30.59 33.12 0.18
C PHE A 462 -30.90 31.87 -0.65
N ALA A 463 -30.14 31.60 -1.71
CA ALA A 463 -30.25 30.34 -2.44
C ALA A 463 -29.78 29.19 -1.54
N ARG A 464 -30.52 28.07 -1.50
CA ARG A 464 -30.06 26.85 -0.82
C ARG A 464 -28.66 26.50 -1.34
N PRO A 465 -27.67 26.22 -0.46
CA PRO A 465 -26.37 25.74 -0.91
C PRO A 465 -26.60 24.50 -1.77
N GLN A 466 -26.06 24.49 -2.99
CA GLN A 466 -26.15 23.29 -3.82
C GLN A 466 -25.51 22.11 -3.08
N PRO A 467 -26.09 20.91 -3.17
CA PRO A 467 -25.49 19.72 -2.59
C PRO A 467 -24.06 19.61 -3.13
N LYS A 468 -23.09 19.49 -2.21
CA LYS A 468 -21.68 19.33 -2.58
C LYS A 468 -21.56 18.00 -3.32
N LYS A 469 -21.33 18.05 -4.64
CA LYS A 469 -21.02 16.85 -5.42
C LYS A 469 -19.78 16.17 -4.84
N THR A 470 -19.84 14.86 -4.64
CA THR A 470 -18.68 14.06 -4.25
C THR A 470 -17.58 14.25 -5.30
N PRO A 471 -16.32 14.57 -4.91
CA PRO A 471 -15.23 14.75 -5.87
C PRO A 471 -15.10 13.57 -6.83
N GLY A 472 -14.96 13.86 -8.12
CA GLY A 472 -14.86 12.83 -9.16
C GLY A 472 -16.18 12.15 -9.53
N GLN A 473 -17.33 12.63 -9.04
CA GLN A 473 -18.63 12.08 -9.46
C GLN A 473 -19.36 13.05 -10.41
N PRO A 474 -20.08 12.53 -11.42
CA PRO A 474 -20.31 11.11 -11.72
C PRO A 474 -19.12 10.40 -12.35
N VAL A 475 -19.06 9.07 -12.21
CA VAL A 475 -18.07 8.24 -12.91
C VAL A 475 -18.32 8.27 -14.43
N PRO A 476 -17.30 8.49 -15.27
CA PRO A 476 -17.38 8.44 -16.72
C PRO A 476 -17.87 7.10 -17.24
N ALA A 477 -18.55 7.16 -18.38
CA ALA A 477 -19.16 5.99 -19.02
C ALA A 477 -18.17 4.89 -19.41
N GLU A 478 -16.91 5.23 -19.66
CA GLU A 478 -15.85 4.28 -20.03
C GLU A 478 -15.27 3.52 -18.83
N ILE A 479 -15.57 3.93 -17.59
CA ILE A 479 -15.22 3.19 -16.38
C ILE A 479 -16.42 2.35 -15.99
N THR A 480 -16.41 1.12 -16.48
CA THR A 480 -17.56 0.21 -16.38
C THR A 480 -17.48 -0.74 -15.19
N ASN A 481 -16.31 -0.93 -14.59
CA ASN A 481 -16.16 -1.85 -13.49
C ASN A 481 -17.02 -1.44 -12.27
N LYS A 482 -17.58 -2.44 -11.59
CA LYS A 482 -18.52 -2.27 -10.47
C LYS A 482 -18.07 -2.98 -9.19
N GLU A 483 -16.91 -3.62 -9.20
CA GLU A 483 -16.36 -4.29 -8.03
C GLU A 483 -14.87 -3.97 -7.86
N VAL A 484 -14.46 -3.57 -6.67
CA VAL A 484 -13.03 -3.40 -6.32
C VAL A 484 -12.68 -4.47 -5.30
N ARG A 485 -11.71 -5.34 -5.67
CA ARG A 485 -11.08 -6.28 -4.75
C ARG A 485 -9.95 -5.56 -4.02
N PHE A 486 -10.18 -5.21 -2.76
CA PHE A 486 -9.21 -4.56 -1.91
C PHE A 486 -8.37 -5.59 -1.16
N LEU A 487 -7.06 -5.38 -1.12
CA LEU A 487 -6.13 -6.14 -0.30
C LEU A 487 -5.12 -5.20 0.35
N ALA A 488 -5.07 -5.23 1.67
CA ALA A 488 -4.00 -4.67 2.46
C ALA A 488 -3.10 -5.76 3.03
N LEU A 489 -1.80 -5.47 3.12
CA LEU A 489 -0.78 -6.39 3.61
C LEU A 489 0.06 -5.75 4.72
N ASP A 490 0.68 -6.62 5.51
CA ASP A 490 1.55 -6.24 6.62
C ASP A 490 2.97 -5.87 6.13
N LYS A 491 3.87 -5.53 7.07
CA LYS A 491 5.30 -5.36 6.80
C LYS A 491 6.06 -6.69 6.84
N CYS A 492 7.17 -6.76 6.11
CA CYS A 492 8.07 -7.92 6.06
C CYS A 492 8.74 -8.22 7.43
N GLU A 493 8.03 -8.93 8.30
CA GLU A 493 8.50 -9.47 9.57
C GLU A 493 8.02 -10.91 9.78
N GLY A 494 8.77 -11.69 10.56
CA GLY A 494 8.46 -13.09 10.82
C GLY A 494 7.02 -13.30 11.32
N HIS A 495 6.33 -14.30 10.75
CA HIS A 495 4.94 -14.69 11.04
C HIS A 495 3.84 -13.73 10.58
N ARG A 496 4.18 -12.61 9.92
CA ARG A 496 3.18 -11.67 9.37
C ARG A 496 2.76 -12.04 7.95
N GLN A 497 1.59 -11.53 7.54
CA GLN A 497 1.04 -11.74 6.21
C GLN A 497 1.32 -10.51 5.32
N TYR A 498 2.55 -10.41 4.84
CA TYR A 498 3.07 -9.22 4.16
C TYR A 498 3.20 -9.36 2.64
N LEU A 499 3.21 -10.59 2.13
CA LEU A 499 3.39 -10.92 0.72
C LEU A 499 2.21 -11.72 0.17
N GLN A 500 1.73 -11.36 -1.02
CA GLN A 500 0.72 -12.10 -1.78
C GLN A 500 1.15 -12.23 -3.24
N LEU A 501 1.18 -13.46 -3.75
CA LEU A 501 1.34 -13.73 -5.18
C LEU A 501 -0.04 -13.92 -5.82
N CYS A 502 -0.27 -13.29 -6.97
CA CYS A 502 -1.48 -13.41 -7.77
C CYS A 502 -1.18 -13.32 -9.27
N GLU A 503 -2.06 -13.89 -10.08
CA GLU A 503 -2.07 -13.66 -11.53
C GLU A 503 -3.15 -12.61 -11.82
N ILE A 504 -2.79 -11.54 -12.51
CA ILE A 504 -3.70 -10.44 -12.85
C ILE A 504 -3.95 -10.42 -14.35
N GLN A 505 -5.22 -10.35 -14.72
CA GLN A 505 -5.70 -10.14 -16.09
C GLN A 505 -6.22 -8.71 -16.22
N PRO A 506 -6.10 -8.07 -17.40
CA PRO A 506 -6.72 -6.78 -17.64
C PRO A 506 -8.24 -6.91 -17.55
N PHE A 507 -8.91 -5.84 -17.11
CA PHE A 507 -10.36 -5.78 -17.03
C PHE A 507 -11.02 -6.02 -18.39
N ASN A 508 -10.50 -5.38 -19.44
CA ASN A 508 -10.89 -5.67 -20.80
C ASN A 508 -9.99 -6.78 -21.38
N PRO A 509 -10.51 -7.99 -21.64
CA PRO A 509 -9.72 -9.11 -22.13
C PRO A 509 -9.05 -8.85 -23.50
N GLU A 510 -9.62 -7.96 -24.31
CA GLU A 510 -9.06 -7.60 -25.63
C GLU A 510 -7.67 -6.95 -25.51
N THR A 511 -7.41 -6.26 -24.39
CA THR A 511 -6.13 -5.60 -24.09
C THR A 511 -4.96 -6.58 -24.07
N SER A 512 -5.18 -7.83 -23.65
CA SER A 512 -4.12 -8.86 -23.69
C SER A 512 -3.65 -9.17 -25.11
N SER A 513 -4.52 -9.00 -26.11
CA SER A 513 -4.17 -9.19 -27.53
C SER A 513 -3.42 -7.98 -28.10
N GLU A 514 -3.73 -6.78 -27.61
CA GLU A 514 -3.03 -5.55 -28.00
C GLU A 514 -1.61 -5.47 -27.42
N TYR A 515 -1.41 -6.02 -26.22
CA TYR A 515 -0.13 -6.01 -25.49
C TYR A 515 0.34 -7.43 -25.17
N PRO A 516 0.66 -8.25 -26.20
CA PRO A 516 1.09 -9.63 -25.99
C PRO A 516 2.42 -9.70 -25.26
N PRO A 517 2.67 -10.76 -24.46
CA PRO A 517 3.97 -10.97 -23.84
C PRO A 517 5.08 -11.15 -24.90
N ALA A 518 6.26 -10.62 -24.60
CA ALA A 518 7.47 -10.91 -25.36
C ALA A 518 7.83 -12.40 -25.27
N ARG A 519 8.50 -12.91 -26.30
CA ARG A 519 8.95 -14.33 -26.37
C ARG A 519 10.09 -14.64 -25.41
N GLU A 520 10.85 -13.62 -25.03
CA GLU A 520 12.01 -13.71 -24.14
C GLU A 520 11.78 -12.78 -22.96
N SER A 521 12.44 -13.06 -21.83
CA SER A 521 12.35 -12.22 -20.64
C SER A 521 13.11 -10.90 -20.82
N PRO A 522 12.58 -9.78 -20.30
CA PRO A 522 11.33 -9.67 -19.56
C PRO A 522 10.10 -9.72 -20.49
N ARG A 523 9.03 -10.39 -20.04
CA ARG A 523 7.80 -10.58 -20.83
C ARG A 523 7.10 -9.25 -21.15
N TRP A 524 7.23 -8.27 -20.26
CA TRP A 524 6.66 -6.93 -20.42
C TRP A 524 7.61 -5.86 -19.90
N HIS A 525 7.37 -4.63 -20.34
CA HIS A 525 8.14 -3.45 -19.98
C HIS A 525 7.18 -2.35 -19.52
N LEU A 526 7.68 -1.40 -18.72
CA LEU A 526 6.93 -0.21 -18.33
C LEU A 526 6.78 0.74 -19.51
N LYS A 527 5.57 1.25 -19.69
CA LYS A 527 5.25 2.30 -20.67
C LYS A 527 4.51 3.44 -19.99
N TYR A 528 4.75 4.65 -20.46
CA TYR A 528 3.95 5.81 -20.10
C TYR A 528 2.51 5.63 -20.59
N ASP A 529 1.56 6.10 -19.78
CA ASP A 529 0.14 6.11 -20.15
C ASP A 529 -0.22 7.40 -20.90
N PRO A 530 -0.69 7.35 -22.16
CA PRO A 530 -0.94 8.56 -22.94
C PRO A 530 -2.03 9.49 -22.35
N GLU A 531 -2.99 8.97 -21.58
CA GLU A 531 -4.02 9.79 -20.94
C GLU A 531 -3.41 10.54 -19.76
N TRP A 532 -2.63 9.83 -18.96
CA TRP A 532 -1.91 10.45 -17.85
C TRP A 532 -0.88 11.49 -18.31
N LEU A 533 -0.19 11.25 -19.42
CA LEU A 533 0.71 12.24 -20.01
C LEU A 533 -0.03 13.54 -20.39
N ALA A 534 -1.21 13.44 -21.00
CA ALA A 534 -2.02 14.60 -21.36
C ALA A 534 -2.52 15.37 -20.13
N ILE A 535 -3.02 14.65 -19.12
CA ILE A 535 -3.40 15.24 -17.82
C ILE A 535 -2.19 15.94 -17.20
N THR A 536 -1.04 15.28 -17.13
CA THR A 536 0.18 15.85 -16.55
C THR A 536 0.57 17.17 -17.23
N ARG A 537 0.47 17.27 -18.56
CA ARG A 537 0.74 18.52 -19.30
C ARG A 537 -0.19 19.66 -18.90
N VAL A 538 -1.50 19.40 -18.77
CA VAL A 538 -2.48 20.42 -18.37
C VAL A 538 -2.18 20.99 -16.98
N PHE A 539 -1.76 20.14 -16.04
CA PHE A 539 -1.53 20.56 -14.66
C PHE A 539 -0.10 21.09 -14.41
N HIS A 540 0.87 20.76 -15.26
CA HIS A 540 2.28 21.09 -15.04
C HIS A 540 2.55 22.57 -14.75
N ASP A 541 2.00 23.47 -15.56
CA ASP A 541 2.27 24.91 -15.46
C ASP A 541 1.73 25.54 -14.16
N SER A 542 0.82 24.84 -13.48
CA SER A 542 0.23 25.26 -12.20
C SER A 542 0.96 24.69 -10.98
N LEU A 543 1.91 23.76 -11.19
CA LEU A 543 2.68 23.14 -10.12
C LEU A 543 3.82 24.05 -9.71
N VAL A 544 3.84 24.43 -8.44
CA VAL A 544 4.93 25.21 -7.83
C VAL A 544 5.50 24.41 -6.66
N VAL A 545 6.84 24.28 -6.64
CA VAL A 545 7.58 23.56 -5.60
C VAL A 545 8.55 24.49 -4.87
N GLY A 546 8.55 24.41 -3.54
CA GLY A 546 9.51 25.15 -2.71
C GLY A 546 9.11 26.58 -2.36
N ASP A 547 7.84 26.98 -2.58
CA ASP A 547 7.33 28.29 -2.16
C ASP A 547 6.13 28.16 -1.22
N ARG A 548 6.34 28.49 0.06
CA ARG A 548 5.32 28.48 1.12
C ARG A 548 4.26 29.57 0.98
N ASN A 549 4.50 30.59 0.17
CA ASN A 549 3.58 31.71 0.02
C ASN A 549 2.56 31.48 -1.10
N VAL A 550 2.82 30.51 -1.97
CA VAL A 550 1.92 30.16 -3.06
C VAL A 550 0.66 29.51 -2.49
N GLN A 551 -0.47 29.76 -3.14
CA GLN A 551 -1.72 29.08 -2.84
C GLN A 551 -1.98 28.05 -3.94
N THR A 552 -2.49 26.89 -3.55
CA THR A 552 -2.97 25.89 -4.51
C THR A 552 -4.04 26.52 -5.38
N PRO A 553 -3.91 26.47 -6.72
CA PRO A 553 -4.93 26.99 -7.62
C PRO A 553 -6.28 26.34 -7.32
N PRO A 554 -7.40 27.09 -7.40
CA PRO A 554 -8.71 26.52 -7.16
C PRO A 554 -9.01 25.41 -8.17
N ASP A 555 -9.85 24.46 -7.77
CA ASP A 555 -10.37 23.46 -8.70
C ASP A 555 -11.42 24.10 -9.63
N LEU A 556 -11.12 24.12 -10.93
CA LEU A 556 -12.00 24.65 -11.98
C LEU A 556 -13.01 23.62 -12.49
N GLY A 557 -12.93 22.37 -12.05
CA GLY A 557 -13.86 21.30 -12.38
C GLY A 557 -13.59 20.61 -13.72
N GLU A 558 -14.15 19.41 -13.87
CA GLU A 558 -13.93 18.52 -15.03
C GLU A 558 -14.35 19.16 -16.35
N GLU A 559 -15.47 19.90 -16.38
CA GLU A 559 -15.96 20.59 -17.59
C GLU A 559 -14.94 21.61 -18.13
N HIS A 560 -14.12 22.20 -17.25
CA HIS A 560 -13.07 23.13 -17.64
C HIS A 560 -11.82 22.39 -18.15
N TYR A 561 -11.37 21.34 -17.46
CA TYR A 561 -10.13 20.65 -17.83
C TYR A 561 -10.28 19.75 -19.05
N LEU A 562 -11.45 19.15 -19.25
CA LEU A 562 -11.67 18.19 -20.33
C LEU A 562 -11.22 18.70 -21.72
N PRO A 563 -11.66 19.87 -22.21
CA PRO A 563 -11.20 20.37 -23.52
C PRO A 563 -9.69 20.66 -23.56
N LEU A 564 -9.06 20.99 -22.44
CA LEU A 564 -7.61 21.17 -22.36
C LEU A 564 -6.89 19.83 -22.44
N ILE A 565 -7.39 18.82 -21.73
CA ILE A 565 -6.84 17.45 -21.73
C ILE A 565 -6.96 16.85 -23.12
N GLU A 566 -8.08 17.00 -23.82
CA GLU A 566 -8.25 16.50 -25.19
C GLU A 566 -7.24 17.15 -26.16
N LYS A 567 -7.02 18.46 -26.03
CA LYS A 567 -6.01 19.16 -26.82
C LYS A 567 -4.60 18.64 -26.52
N GLU A 568 -4.25 18.46 -25.24
CA GLU A 568 -2.95 17.90 -24.87
C GLU A 568 -2.85 16.41 -25.25
N ARG A 569 -3.97 15.69 -25.34
CA ARG A 569 -4.01 14.30 -25.81
C ARG A 569 -3.68 14.20 -27.29
N GLU A 570 -4.20 15.10 -28.13
CA GLU A 570 -3.78 15.21 -29.53
C GLU A 570 -2.28 15.49 -29.65
N TRP A 571 -1.74 16.38 -28.80
CA TRP A 571 -0.30 16.66 -28.78
C TRP A 571 0.52 15.42 -28.38
N VAL A 572 0.11 14.68 -27.34
CA VAL A 572 0.79 13.46 -26.89
C VAL A 572 0.74 12.38 -27.98
N GLU A 573 -0.40 12.22 -28.65
CA GLU A 573 -0.56 11.28 -29.75
C GLU A 573 0.44 11.57 -30.88
N GLU A 574 0.56 12.83 -31.29
CA GLU A 574 1.46 13.23 -32.37
C GLU A 574 2.96 13.15 -31.98
N ASN A 575 3.32 13.62 -30.79
CA ASN A 575 4.73 13.83 -30.42
C ASN A 575 5.35 12.66 -29.66
N VAL A 576 4.54 11.82 -29.01
CA VAL A 576 5.01 10.71 -28.17
C VAL A 576 4.55 9.36 -28.72
N VAL A 577 3.24 9.18 -28.96
CA VAL A 577 2.68 7.87 -29.37
C VAL A 577 3.13 7.50 -30.78
N LYS A 578 2.86 8.34 -31.79
CA LYS A 578 3.29 8.09 -33.18
C LYS A 578 4.81 8.07 -33.34
N ALA A 579 5.52 8.77 -32.47
CA ALA A 579 6.98 8.75 -32.42
C ALA A 579 7.56 7.47 -31.77
N GLY A 580 6.72 6.59 -31.22
CA GLY A 580 7.14 5.34 -30.58
C GLY A 580 7.89 5.56 -29.27
N LYS A 581 7.60 6.65 -28.53
CA LYS A 581 8.33 7.06 -27.33
C LYS A 581 7.59 6.77 -26.02
N LEU A 582 6.69 5.79 -26.02
CA LEU A 582 5.94 5.40 -24.82
C LEU A 582 6.73 4.49 -23.88
N ASP A 583 7.79 3.82 -24.34
CA ASP A 583 8.60 2.98 -23.46
C ASP A 583 9.31 3.86 -22.41
N VAL A 584 9.19 3.47 -21.14
CA VAL A 584 9.93 4.13 -20.05
C VAL A 584 11.41 3.79 -20.24
N PRO A 585 12.30 4.78 -20.46
CA PRO A 585 13.70 4.51 -20.75
C PRO A 585 14.40 3.93 -19.52
N TYR A 586 15.25 2.92 -19.70
CA TYR A 586 16.16 2.44 -18.65
C TYR A 586 17.38 3.36 -18.55
N ASN A 587 17.22 4.49 -17.86
CA ASN A 587 18.21 5.57 -17.76
C ASN A 587 18.55 5.93 -16.30
N PHE A 588 18.58 4.93 -15.42
CA PHE A 588 19.05 5.12 -14.05
C PHE A 588 20.49 5.64 -14.03
N GLU A 589 20.74 6.67 -13.22
CA GLU A 589 22.07 7.23 -12.95
C GLU A 589 22.22 7.52 -11.46
N ILE A 590 23.45 7.34 -10.95
CA ILE A 590 23.81 7.71 -9.57
C ILE A 590 23.89 9.24 -9.48
N THR A 591 22.88 9.85 -8.85
CA THR A 591 22.82 11.31 -8.63
C THR A 591 23.53 11.79 -7.37
N ALA A 592 23.60 10.97 -6.32
CA ALA A 592 24.22 11.30 -5.03
C ALA A 592 25.33 10.29 -4.66
N PRO A 593 26.29 10.66 -3.79
CA PRO A 593 27.33 9.74 -3.36
C PRO A 593 26.74 8.47 -2.73
N PRO A 594 27.12 7.26 -3.19
CA PRO A 594 26.72 6.01 -2.54
C PRO A 594 27.22 5.92 -1.10
N HIS A 595 26.54 5.13 -0.26
CA HIS A 595 27.04 4.80 1.07
C HIS A 595 28.42 4.13 1.00
N VAL A 596 29.32 4.53 1.90
CA VAL A 596 30.66 3.93 2.04
C VAL A 596 30.65 3.05 3.29
N PRO A 597 30.92 1.73 3.18
CA PRO A 597 30.99 0.84 4.33
C PRO A 597 31.93 1.37 5.42
N GLY A 598 31.44 1.42 6.65
CA GLY A 598 32.17 1.96 7.81
C GLY A 598 31.99 3.46 8.05
N ALA A 599 31.32 4.19 7.14
CA ALA A 599 30.85 5.54 7.43
C ALA A 599 29.73 5.52 8.49
N PRO A 600 29.59 6.59 9.31
CA PRO A 600 28.53 6.66 10.29
C PRO A 600 27.14 6.63 9.62
N GLU A 601 26.21 5.84 10.16
CA GLU A 601 24.82 5.78 9.68
C GLU A 601 24.02 7.03 10.06
N ILE A 602 24.37 7.66 11.17
CA ILE A 602 23.69 8.86 11.68
C ILE A 602 24.61 10.06 11.53
N VAL A 603 24.15 11.04 10.75
CA VAL A 603 24.82 12.32 10.50
C VAL A 603 23.85 13.46 10.77
N ASN A 604 24.38 14.67 11.00
CA ASN A 604 23.55 15.86 11.26
C ASN A 604 23.27 16.65 9.97
N GLU A 605 24.06 16.42 8.93
CA GLU A 605 23.96 17.11 7.65
C GLU A 605 22.82 16.54 6.79
N GLN A 606 21.95 17.43 6.33
CA GLN A 606 20.94 17.11 5.32
C GLN A 606 21.58 16.84 3.95
N PRO A 607 20.90 16.07 3.07
CA PRO A 607 21.41 15.77 1.75
C PRO A 607 21.49 17.04 0.89
N ASP A 608 22.36 17.00 -0.12
CA ASP A 608 22.35 17.97 -1.19
C ASP A 608 21.15 17.75 -2.12
N GLU A 609 20.67 18.82 -2.73
CA GLU A 609 19.67 18.72 -3.80
C GLU A 609 20.40 18.39 -5.11
N TYR A 610 19.86 17.47 -5.92
CA TYR A 610 20.41 17.12 -7.24
C TYR A 610 19.42 17.44 -8.38
N THR A 611 19.92 17.76 -9.58
CA THR A 611 19.08 17.72 -10.81
C THR A 611 19.10 16.28 -11.28
N ASN A 612 17.96 15.59 -11.25
CA ASN A 612 17.90 14.22 -11.70
C ASN A 612 17.79 14.16 -13.23
N PRO A 613 18.69 13.45 -13.94
CA PRO A 613 18.69 13.37 -15.40
C PRO A 613 17.43 12.70 -15.96
N GLN A 614 16.79 11.81 -15.20
CA GLN A 614 15.56 11.14 -15.62
C GLN A 614 14.38 12.12 -15.65
N THR A 615 14.25 12.96 -14.61
CA THR A 615 13.24 14.03 -14.56
C THR A 615 13.48 15.06 -15.66
N ALA A 616 14.74 15.41 -15.93
CA ALA A 616 15.08 16.28 -17.04
C ALA A 616 14.67 15.68 -18.40
N ALA A 617 14.98 14.40 -18.64
CA ALA A 617 14.61 13.69 -19.86
C ALA A 617 13.08 13.55 -20.02
N PHE A 618 12.34 13.29 -18.92
CA PHE A 618 10.89 13.27 -18.94
C PHE A 618 10.31 14.65 -19.29
N CYS A 619 10.83 15.72 -18.67
CA CYS A 619 10.43 17.08 -19.00
C CYS A 619 10.72 17.43 -20.47
N GLU A 620 11.87 17.01 -21.02
CA GLU A 620 12.20 17.21 -22.44
C GLU A 620 11.24 16.43 -23.35
N LEU A 621 11.00 15.14 -23.09
CA LEU A 621 10.04 14.31 -23.83
C LEU A 621 8.66 14.97 -23.87
N MET A 622 8.25 15.52 -22.74
CA MET A 622 6.95 16.12 -22.53
C MET A 622 6.92 17.60 -22.87
N GLY A 623 8.00 18.24 -23.35
CA GLY A 623 8.03 19.68 -23.62
C GLY A 623 7.67 20.56 -22.41
N LEU A 624 8.06 20.15 -21.20
CA LEU A 624 7.78 20.79 -19.91
C LEU A 624 9.02 21.48 -19.36
N THR A 625 8.82 22.49 -18.51
CA THR A 625 9.91 23.09 -17.72
C THR A 625 10.26 22.20 -16.53
N ASN A 626 11.54 21.90 -16.30
CA ASN A 626 11.96 21.14 -15.12
C ASN A 626 11.96 22.02 -13.86
N ILE A 627 10.96 21.86 -13.00
CA ILE A 627 10.77 22.68 -11.79
C ILE A 627 11.72 22.33 -10.63
N TRP A 628 12.41 21.18 -10.71
CA TRP A 628 13.47 20.78 -9.76
C TRP A 628 14.87 21.16 -10.22
N ASP A 629 15.03 21.62 -11.46
CA ASP A 629 16.31 22.12 -11.93
C ASP A 629 16.70 23.41 -11.17
N ALA A 630 17.98 23.55 -10.91
CA ALA A 630 18.58 24.69 -10.24
C ALA A 630 20.09 24.66 -10.47
N SER A 631 20.68 25.83 -10.69
CA SER A 631 22.13 25.95 -10.79
C SER A 631 22.81 25.59 -9.47
N GLU A 632 24.06 25.17 -9.53
CA GLU A 632 24.86 24.87 -8.34
C GLU A 632 24.94 26.09 -7.39
N ALA A 633 24.99 27.30 -7.94
CA ALA A 633 24.98 28.54 -7.17
C ALA A 633 23.66 28.74 -6.40
N GLU A 634 22.50 28.50 -7.03
CA GLU A 634 21.19 28.58 -6.36
C GLU A 634 21.03 27.51 -5.28
N ARG A 635 21.47 26.27 -5.54
CA ARG A 635 21.45 25.18 -4.55
C ARG A 635 22.32 25.53 -3.34
N ARG A 636 23.56 26.00 -3.57
CA ARG A 636 24.46 26.44 -2.49
C ARG A 636 23.90 27.62 -1.71
N GLN A 637 23.29 28.58 -2.38
CA GLN A 637 22.64 29.72 -1.72
C GLN A 637 21.48 29.27 -0.82
N ARG A 638 20.61 28.37 -1.31
CA ARG A 638 19.51 27.82 -0.51
C ARG A 638 20.02 26.99 0.67
N LYS A 639 21.04 26.16 0.46
CA LYS A 639 21.72 25.41 1.54
C LYS A 639 22.29 26.35 2.61
N ALA A 640 22.90 27.47 2.21
CA ALA A 640 23.45 28.47 3.12
C ALA A 640 22.39 29.28 3.88
N GLN A 641 21.20 29.46 3.32
CA GLN A 641 20.06 30.10 4.00
C GLN A 641 19.48 29.22 5.11
N GLY A 642 19.70 27.90 5.04
CA GLY A 642 19.16 26.94 5.99
C GLY A 642 17.67 26.67 5.75
N PRO A 643 17.06 25.78 6.56
CA PRO A 643 15.66 25.45 6.41
C PRO A 643 14.75 26.65 6.73
N PRO A 644 13.53 26.70 6.14
CA PRO A 644 12.55 27.71 6.48
C PRO A 644 12.17 27.63 7.97
N LYS A 645 11.72 28.76 8.55
CA LYS A 645 11.27 28.78 9.94
C LYS A 645 10.04 27.88 10.09
N THR A 646 10.04 27.03 11.11
CA THR A 646 8.87 26.23 11.49
C THR A 646 7.76 27.13 12.00
N ASP A 647 6.52 26.86 11.61
CA ASP A 647 5.37 27.63 12.06
C ASP A 647 5.04 27.19 13.50
N GLN A 648 5.58 27.91 14.50
CA GLN A 648 5.30 27.69 15.93
C GLN A 648 3.81 27.83 16.33
N ARG A 649 2.88 27.99 15.37
CA ARG A 649 1.46 28.24 15.63
C ARG A 649 0.69 27.01 16.09
N PHE A 650 1.23 25.79 15.97
CA PHE A 650 0.58 24.56 16.45
C PHE A 650 1.15 24.00 17.75
N THR A 651 2.27 24.51 18.26
CA THR A 651 2.75 24.23 19.62
C THR A 651 2.21 25.28 20.60
N GLY A 652 0.89 25.28 20.77
CA GLY A 652 0.14 26.31 21.51
C GLY A 652 -0.52 25.83 22.80
N GLY A 653 0.08 24.85 23.51
CA GLY A 653 -0.27 24.58 24.91
C GLY A 653 0.25 25.72 25.79
N GLY A 654 -0.66 26.54 26.31
CA GLY A 654 -0.36 27.82 26.92
C GLY A 654 0.76 27.82 27.97
N ARG A 655 1.78 28.64 27.75
CA ARG A 655 2.57 29.23 28.84
C ARG A 655 2.46 30.74 28.77
N GLY A 656 1.87 31.28 29.83
CA GLY A 656 1.57 32.68 30.01
C GLY A 656 2.78 33.56 29.78
N SER A 657 2.56 34.62 29.01
CA SER A 657 3.40 35.80 28.92
C SER A 657 3.64 36.35 30.33
N SER A 658 4.80 36.03 30.92
CA SER A 658 5.32 36.81 32.05
C SER A 658 6.36 37.78 31.51
N ARG A 659 5.90 39.02 31.32
CA ARG A 659 6.69 40.21 31.06
C ARG A 659 7.88 40.29 32.03
N VAL A 660 9.09 40.10 31.51
CA VAL A 660 10.32 40.46 32.21
C VAL A 660 10.38 42.00 32.30
N ARG A 661 9.86 42.53 33.41
CA ARG A 661 10.15 43.90 33.85
C ARG A 661 11.50 43.90 34.54
N GLY A 662 12.47 44.57 33.94
CA GLY A 662 13.74 44.88 34.56
C GLY A 662 13.59 45.71 35.84
N ARG A 663 14.20 45.23 36.92
CA ARG A 663 14.73 45.97 38.07
C ARG A 663 15.93 45.12 38.53
N GLY A 664 17.17 45.58 38.50
CA GLY A 664 17.64 46.78 39.19
C GLY A 664 18.58 46.29 40.29
N ARG A 665 19.89 46.35 40.02
CA ARG A 665 21.00 45.99 40.91
C ARG A 665 20.82 46.56 42.33
N GLY A 666 21.02 45.71 43.34
CA GLY A 666 21.17 46.12 44.74
C GLY A 666 22.10 45.16 45.49
N LYS A 667 23.25 45.68 45.94
CA LYS A 667 24.29 45.01 46.73
C LYS A 667 23.76 44.50 48.08
N GLY A 668 24.31 43.39 48.57
CA GLY A 668 24.23 43.01 49.99
C GLY A 668 25.10 41.80 50.33
N ARG A 669 26.25 42.05 50.95
CA ARG A 669 27.15 41.05 51.55
C ARG A 669 26.49 40.41 52.79
N GLY A 670 26.77 39.13 53.05
CA GLY A 670 26.53 38.50 54.36
C GLY A 670 27.05 37.07 54.43
N MET A 671 28.20 36.89 55.08
CA MET A 671 28.77 35.61 55.51
C MET A 671 27.83 34.88 56.50
N GLY A 672 27.93 33.55 56.56
CA GLY A 672 27.36 32.80 57.71
C GLY A 672 27.45 31.27 57.59
N GLN A 673 28.40 30.71 58.34
CA GLN A 673 28.68 29.30 58.64
C GLN A 673 27.47 28.35 58.85
N GLY A 674 27.63 27.10 58.39
CA GLY A 674 27.89 25.95 59.27
C GLY A 674 26.74 25.03 59.72
N ARG A 675 27.04 23.71 59.66
CA ARG A 675 26.38 22.53 60.28
C ARG A 675 25.06 22.10 59.62
N GLY A 676 24.76 20.84 59.31
CA GLY A 676 25.30 19.53 59.74
C GLY A 676 24.13 18.65 60.22
N ARG A 677 24.11 17.36 59.80
CA ARG A 677 23.14 16.27 60.11
C ARG A 677 21.81 16.35 59.35
N GLY A 678 21.18 15.28 58.84
CA GLY A 678 21.38 13.82 58.94
C GLY A 678 19.99 13.12 58.90
N GLY A 679 19.91 11.92 58.30
CA GLY A 679 18.75 10.99 58.34
C GLY A 679 17.85 11.05 57.10
N ARG A 680 17.77 9.98 56.27
CA ARG A 680 16.83 8.82 56.35
C ARG A 680 15.38 9.29 56.56
N TRP A 681 14.43 9.02 55.67
CA TRP A 681 14.06 7.74 55.05
C TRP A 681 13.56 7.91 53.63
#